data_AF-A0A930ST93-F1
#
_entry.id   AF-A0A930ST93-F1
#
_cell.length_a   1.000
_cell.length_b   1.000
_cell.length_c   1.000
_cell.angle_alpha   90.00
_cell.angle_beta   90.00
_cell.angle_gamma   90.00
#
_symmetry.space_group_name_H-M   'P 1'
#
loop_
_entity.id
_entity.type
_entity.pdbx_description
1 polymer ?
#
loop_
_entity_poly.entity_id
_entity_poly.type
_entity_poly.pdbx_seq_one_letter_code
_entity_poly.pdbx_strand_id
1 'polypeptide(L)'
;MPDGDIKIGSHDTGFWDASNPIQASKKPLASDLSVEAALTKAQQTEGAELVVVNADGKASVHALSVEDSFLSENKKVLVSELDRDPKARQDLGKTPLAIDDKVAQALSGKGAFLVDATNKVTYLGDDVDQTTAAVKLRDAESYLAQPTAARVEAAYAIARDAGQERHVDTALAGRVLDQLHQDYRRTEPAQAQVDLLKPGSVKTRMTGLIGDLSTLSGQESSRVSDLRGQLSERTSQWQNDLKAPTQQRDAALSAWQTADRREAQAVSTAAYQLREARMPGVHQLEGQLDEARGQRDQLRTQLSRATENRVQAQSRVNELERLPTSAENRLAQARQLESENQSMYIQIQSYTTLTLSQVSSQRRELERDYRQTETELDIERSKPRRPSSGGGSSNDPYGKDPFSSSNSIGSDPYGKDPFADSRQYRNEGRISDLERQLSRLGRERNDLRDREDSLETVNTRLAFTRDIDQLSLLFYNLDPIDRLALNQYKERKDRNVRSINEHRRSAESDQSRYRREIGGAQRSLAEASSSEEAARSRFGQAEGRVAGLEQDLQQTLASPRPDSHPEVKPKATAYERALAHQTATVGPEAPLTQRRDSTQAALNSLNQSYSRDKAALEDQIANVQRSLRQEAQGKVAQTRQQLP
;
A
#
# COMPACT_ATOMS: atom_id res chain seq x y z
N MET A 1 -20.12 -60.78 41.60
CA MET A 1 -20.86 -60.12 40.51
C MET A 1 -19.93 -60.13 39.32
N PRO A 2 -20.16 -60.97 38.30
CA PRO A 2 -19.20 -61.13 37.22
C PRO A 2 -19.37 -59.99 36.22
N ASP A 3 -18.38 -59.11 36.17
CA ASP A 3 -18.15 -58.18 35.08
C ASP A 3 -17.76 -58.99 33.83
N GLY A 4 -18.57 -58.95 32.78
CA GLY A 4 -18.18 -59.59 31.53
C GLY A 4 -19.15 -59.44 30.38
N ASP A 5 -20.46 -59.41 30.64
CA ASP A 5 -21.44 -59.54 29.56
C ASP A 5 -22.10 -58.18 29.23
N ILE A 6 -22.38 -57.94 27.94
CA ILE A 6 -23.12 -56.76 27.44
C ILE A 6 -24.53 -57.21 27.12
N LYS A 7 -25.54 -56.48 27.59
CA LYS A 7 -26.92 -56.65 27.14
C LYS A 7 -27.02 -56.20 25.68
N ILE A 8 -27.43 -57.11 24.81
CA ILE A 8 -27.53 -56.92 23.37
C ILE A 8 -28.93 -57.25 22.83
N GLY A 9 -29.92 -57.40 23.71
CA GLY A 9 -31.30 -57.69 23.30
C GLY A 9 -32.22 -58.12 24.44
N SER A 10 -33.47 -58.46 24.10
CA SER A 10 -34.46 -59.09 24.99
C SER A 10 -35.37 -60.05 24.24
N HIS A 11 -35.99 -60.99 24.96
CA HIS A 11 -37.07 -61.83 24.44
C HIS A 11 -38.41 -61.42 25.09
N ASP A 12 -39.47 -61.35 24.27
CA ASP A 12 -40.87 -61.02 24.64
C ASP A 12 -41.33 -59.54 24.59
N THR A 13 -42.65 -59.36 24.42
CA THR A 13 -43.53 -58.23 23.99
C THR A 13 -43.15 -56.73 24.13
N GLY A 14 -41.91 -56.36 24.45
CA GLY A 14 -41.44 -54.98 24.42
C GLY A 14 -39.95 -54.90 24.17
N PHE A 15 -39.53 -53.95 23.34
CA PHE A 15 -38.13 -53.56 23.20
C PHE A 15 -37.65 -53.13 24.60
N TRP A 16 -36.76 -53.91 25.22
CA TRP A 16 -36.29 -53.78 26.61
C TRP A 16 -37.16 -54.39 27.73
N ASP A 17 -37.54 -55.67 27.63
CA ASP A 17 -37.89 -56.40 28.86
C ASP A 17 -36.62 -56.52 29.75
N ALA A 18 -36.69 -55.96 30.97
CA ALA A 18 -35.63 -56.03 31.96
C ALA A 18 -35.53 -57.40 32.61
N SER A 19 -36.61 -58.18 32.54
CA SER A 19 -36.78 -59.48 33.18
C SER A 19 -36.06 -60.60 32.43
N ASN A 20 -35.67 -60.36 31.17
CA ASN A 20 -35.37 -61.41 30.19
C ASN A 20 -34.27 -60.99 29.16
N PRO A 21 -33.08 -60.54 29.59
CA PRO A 21 -32.05 -59.99 28.70
C PRO A 21 -31.31 -61.08 27.90
N ILE A 22 -30.96 -60.76 26.65
CA ILE A 22 -29.95 -61.49 25.86
C ILE A 22 -28.62 -60.79 26.10
N GLN A 23 -27.59 -61.55 26.47
CA GLN A 23 -26.26 -60.99 26.72
C GLN A 23 -25.19 -61.64 25.84
N ALA A 24 -24.18 -60.86 25.47
CA ALA A 24 -22.97 -61.36 24.81
C ALA A 24 -21.75 -61.14 25.69
N SER A 25 -20.86 -62.13 25.74
CA SER A 25 -19.57 -61.97 26.43
C SER A 25 -18.71 -60.90 25.77
N LYS A 26 -18.23 -59.91 26.55
CA LYS A 26 -17.23 -58.92 26.08
C LYS A 26 -15.94 -59.59 25.66
N LYS A 27 -15.58 -60.70 26.34
CA LYS A 27 -14.37 -61.45 26.02
C LYS A 27 -14.70 -62.47 24.94
N PRO A 28 -14.02 -62.43 23.78
CA PRO A 28 -14.27 -63.40 22.74
C PRO A 28 -13.80 -64.80 23.17
N LEU A 29 -14.54 -65.81 22.74
CA LEU A 29 -14.17 -67.23 22.80
C LEU A 29 -12.97 -67.52 21.91
N ALA A 30 -12.88 -66.83 20.78
CA ALA A 30 -11.74 -66.84 19.86
C ALA A 30 -11.65 -65.50 19.13
N SER A 31 -10.45 -65.03 18.85
CA SER A 31 -10.19 -63.75 18.15
C SER A 31 -9.14 -63.92 17.07
N ASP A 32 -8.96 -62.90 16.23
CA ASP A 32 -7.98 -62.87 15.14
C ASP A 32 -8.16 -63.99 14.09
N LEU A 33 -9.37 -64.53 13.98
CA LEU A 33 -9.69 -65.56 13.01
C LEU A 33 -10.07 -64.94 11.66
N SER A 34 -9.97 -65.74 10.59
CA SER A 34 -10.68 -65.41 9.36
C SER A 34 -12.19 -65.52 9.58
N VAL A 35 -13.00 -64.85 8.76
CA VAL A 35 -14.46 -64.87 8.95
C VAL A 35 -15.02 -66.29 8.81
N GLU A 36 -14.55 -67.09 7.85
CA GLU A 36 -15.00 -68.48 7.70
C GLU A 36 -14.54 -69.35 8.87
N ALA A 37 -13.33 -69.16 9.38
CA ALA A 37 -12.84 -69.89 10.54
C ALA A 37 -13.62 -69.53 11.81
N ALA A 38 -13.99 -68.26 11.97
CA ALA A 38 -14.83 -67.79 13.07
C ALA A 38 -16.26 -68.33 12.98
N LEU A 39 -16.87 -68.34 11.79
CA LEU A 39 -18.18 -68.96 11.56
C LEU A 39 -18.17 -70.47 11.83
N THR A 40 -17.14 -71.17 11.37
CA THR A 40 -16.97 -72.61 11.63
C THR A 40 -16.80 -72.88 13.12
N LYS A 41 -15.99 -72.07 13.81
CA LYS A 41 -15.80 -72.17 15.24
C LYS A 41 -17.12 -71.96 15.99
N ALA A 42 -17.95 -71.05 15.49
CA ALA A 42 -19.24 -70.73 16.09
C ALA A 42 -20.33 -71.77 15.88
N GLN A 43 -20.20 -72.63 14.85
CA GLN A 43 -21.09 -73.75 14.61
C GLN A 43 -20.71 -75.03 15.39
N GLN A 44 -19.53 -75.05 16.05
CA GLN A 44 -19.04 -76.19 16.82
C GLN A 44 -19.53 -76.19 18.27
N THR A 45 -19.98 -75.04 18.75
CA THR A 45 -20.61 -74.80 20.04
C THR A 45 -22.13 -74.96 19.88
N GLU A 46 -22.87 -75.28 20.94
CA GLU A 46 -24.27 -75.77 20.92
C GLU A 46 -25.33 -74.76 20.37
N GLY A 47 -24.89 -73.75 19.62
CA GLY A 47 -25.71 -72.76 18.92
C GLY A 47 -26.06 -71.54 19.76
N ALA A 48 -26.23 -70.39 19.09
CA ALA A 48 -26.31 -69.04 19.67
C ALA A 48 -24.95 -68.39 19.96
N GLU A 49 -24.21 -68.06 18.89
CA GLU A 49 -22.99 -67.26 18.99
C GLU A 49 -22.99 -66.09 18.02
N LEU A 50 -22.26 -65.04 18.40
CA LEU A 50 -22.07 -63.86 17.59
C LEU A 50 -20.64 -63.80 17.05
N VAL A 51 -20.50 -63.73 15.74
CA VAL A 51 -19.22 -63.54 15.06
C VAL A 51 -19.09 -62.08 14.65
N VAL A 52 -18.22 -61.34 15.32
CA VAL A 52 -17.99 -59.91 15.10
C VAL A 52 -16.84 -59.74 14.12
N VAL A 53 -17.07 -59.03 13.01
CA VAL A 53 -16.06 -58.75 11.98
C VAL A 53 -15.44 -57.37 12.22
N ASN A 54 -14.13 -57.33 12.36
CA ASN A 54 -13.36 -56.10 12.57
C ASN A 54 -13.11 -55.36 11.26
N ALA A 55 -12.60 -54.12 11.34
CA ALA A 55 -12.31 -53.28 10.17
C ALA A 55 -11.20 -53.81 9.25
N ASP A 56 -10.32 -54.67 9.76
CA ASP A 56 -9.22 -55.33 9.04
C ASP A 56 -9.67 -56.62 8.35
N GLY A 57 -10.94 -57.01 8.48
CA GLY A 57 -11.51 -58.22 7.89
C GLY A 57 -11.32 -59.50 8.71
N LYS A 58 -10.69 -59.42 9.89
CA LYS A 58 -10.65 -60.53 10.84
C LYS A 58 -11.91 -60.58 11.68
N ALA A 59 -12.16 -61.69 12.34
CA ALA A 59 -13.34 -61.90 13.18
C ALA A 59 -13.02 -62.46 14.56
N SER A 60 -13.93 -62.18 15.49
CA SER A 60 -13.98 -62.75 16.84
C SER A 60 -15.31 -63.41 17.11
N VAL A 61 -15.31 -64.48 17.92
CA VAL A 61 -16.48 -65.28 18.27
C VAL A 61 -16.87 -64.98 19.71
N HIS A 62 -18.12 -64.64 19.96
CA HIS A 62 -18.65 -64.28 21.27
C HIS A 62 -19.83 -65.18 21.63
N ALA A 63 -19.80 -65.75 22.82
CA ALA A 63 -20.91 -66.55 23.35
C ALA A 63 -22.13 -65.65 23.61
N LEU A 64 -23.32 -66.14 23.26
CA LEU A 64 -24.58 -65.55 23.72
C LEU A 64 -25.08 -66.33 24.94
N SER A 65 -25.55 -65.61 25.96
CA SER A 65 -26.24 -66.19 27.11
C SER A 65 -27.71 -65.76 27.12
N VAL A 66 -28.59 -66.76 27.31
CA VAL A 66 -30.05 -66.62 27.41
C VAL A 66 -30.51 -67.50 28.60
N GLU A 67 -31.50 -67.08 29.38
CA GLU A 67 -31.98 -67.88 30.54
C GLU A 67 -32.51 -69.28 30.15
N ASP A 68 -32.27 -70.25 31.04
CA ASP A 68 -32.22 -71.72 30.89
C ASP A 68 -33.41 -72.45 30.22
N SER A 69 -34.48 -71.75 29.83
CA SER A 69 -35.70 -72.35 29.26
C SER A 69 -35.90 -72.08 27.77
N PHE A 70 -35.04 -71.28 27.11
CA PHE A 70 -35.25 -70.86 25.73
C PHE A 70 -34.73 -71.86 24.67
N LEU A 71 -33.56 -72.46 24.91
CA LEU A 71 -32.91 -73.39 23.95
C LEU A 71 -33.68 -74.72 23.78
N SER A 72 -34.49 -75.10 24.78
CA SER A 72 -35.23 -76.36 24.81
C SER A 72 -36.57 -76.33 24.06
N GLU A 73 -37.08 -75.16 23.67
CA GLU A 73 -38.44 -75.00 23.13
C GLU A 73 -38.56 -74.96 21.60
N ASN A 74 -37.49 -75.26 20.84
CA ASN A 74 -37.52 -75.27 19.37
C ASN A 74 -38.00 -73.92 18.75
N LYS A 75 -37.86 -72.82 19.50
CA LYS A 75 -38.27 -71.48 19.07
C LYS A 75 -37.28 -70.96 18.02
N LYS A 76 -37.79 -70.53 16.86
CA LYS A 76 -36.98 -69.94 15.80
C LYS A 76 -36.47 -68.57 16.22
N VAL A 77 -35.18 -68.32 16.02
CA VAL A 77 -34.61 -66.98 16.12
C VAL A 77 -35.10 -66.17 14.93
N LEU A 78 -36.06 -65.27 15.17
CA LEU A 78 -36.50 -64.26 14.20
C LEU A 78 -35.68 -63.00 14.44
N VAL A 79 -35.00 -62.53 13.39
CA VAL A 79 -34.20 -61.30 13.39
C VAL A 79 -35.09 -60.19 12.81
N SER A 80 -35.39 -59.18 13.62
CA SER A 80 -36.20 -57.97 13.34
C SER A 80 -37.73 -58.14 13.22
N GLU A 81 -38.45 -57.04 13.52
CA GLU A 81 -39.91 -56.91 13.40
C GLU A 81 -40.44 -56.91 11.95
N LEU A 82 -39.57 -57.00 10.93
CA LEU A 82 -39.92 -56.80 9.51
C LEU A 82 -40.38 -58.04 8.73
N ASP A 83 -40.35 -59.24 9.33
CA ASP A 83 -41.05 -60.42 8.80
C ASP A 83 -42.58 -60.39 9.12
N ARG A 84 -43.08 -59.27 9.69
CA ARG A 84 -44.52 -58.99 9.78
C ARG A 84 -45.07 -58.68 8.38
N ASP A 85 -45.52 -59.69 7.65
CA ASP A 85 -46.64 -59.47 6.72
C ASP A 85 -47.83 -58.97 7.56
N PRO A 86 -48.30 -57.72 7.40
CA PRO A 86 -49.43 -57.21 8.18
C PRO A 86 -50.73 -58.00 7.94
N LYS A 87 -50.76 -58.90 6.95
CA LYS A 87 -51.88 -59.79 6.63
C LYS A 87 -51.68 -61.24 7.10
N ALA A 88 -50.49 -61.65 7.50
CA ALA A 88 -50.27 -62.98 8.06
C ALA A 88 -50.81 -63.00 9.49
N ARG A 89 -51.71 -63.94 9.79
CA ARG A 89 -52.19 -64.18 11.17
C ARG A 89 -50.97 -64.42 12.06
N GLN A 90 -50.84 -63.63 13.13
CA GLN A 90 -49.85 -63.86 14.18
C GLN A 90 -49.90 -65.32 14.62
N ASP A 91 -48.78 -66.01 14.43
CA ASP A 91 -48.56 -67.32 15.02
C ASP A 91 -48.29 -67.06 16.51
N LEU A 92 -49.34 -67.09 17.34
CA LEU A 92 -49.33 -66.75 18.78
C LEU A 92 -48.36 -67.60 19.63
N GLY A 93 -47.65 -68.57 19.03
CA GLY A 93 -46.61 -69.38 19.66
C GLY A 93 -45.16 -68.99 19.31
N LYS A 94 -44.91 -67.92 18.55
CA LYS A 94 -43.55 -67.50 18.14
C LYS A 94 -43.26 -66.07 18.55
N THR A 95 -42.45 -65.91 19.60
CA THR A 95 -41.93 -64.63 20.07
C THR A 95 -40.66 -64.27 19.29
N PRO A 96 -40.57 -63.13 18.60
CA PRO A 96 -39.33 -62.72 17.91
C PRO A 96 -38.25 -62.30 18.91
N LEU A 97 -36.96 -62.51 18.57
CA LEU A 97 -35.84 -61.96 19.34
C LEU A 97 -35.52 -60.56 18.82
N ALA A 98 -35.36 -59.59 19.72
CA ALA A 98 -34.85 -58.27 19.39
C ALA A 98 -33.36 -58.21 19.78
N ILE A 99 -32.45 -58.32 18.80
CA ILE A 99 -31.02 -58.03 18.98
C ILE A 99 -30.81 -56.54 18.69
N ASP A 100 -30.05 -55.85 19.55
CA ASP A 100 -29.72 -54.43 19.43
C ASP A 100 -29.09 -54.12 18.07
N ASP A 101 -29.62 -53.09 17.42
CA ASP A 101 -29.21 -52.62 16.11
C ASP A 101 -27.68 -52.40 16.04
N LYS A 102 -27.02 -52.03 17.14
CA LYS A 102 -25.59 -51.69 17.21
C LYS A 102 -24.71 -52.80 17.80
N VAL A 103 -25.15 -54.06 17.76
CA VAL A 103 -24.42 -55.18 18.37
C VAL A 103 -22.96 -55.31 17.89
N ALA A 104 -22.69 -55.03 16.60
CA ALA A 104 -21.33 -55.04 16.06
C ALA A 104 -20.45 -53.97 16.70
N GLN A 105 -20.96 -52.73 16.83
CA GLN A 105 -20.24 -51.61 17.43
C GLN A 105 -20.00 -51.80 18.93
N ALA A 106 -20.99 -52.37 19.64
CA ALA A 106 -20.88 -52.69 21.06
C ALA A 106 -19.72 -53.64 21.37
N LEU A 107 -19.30 -54.45 20.39
CA LEU A 107 -18.18 -55.38 20.45
C LEU A 107 -16.98 -54.92 19.60
N SER A 108 -16.91 -53.63 19.26
CA SER A 108 -15.82 -53.00 18.49
C SER A 108 -15.63 -53.50 17.05
N GLY A 109 -16.65 -54.15 16.47
CA GLY A 109 -16.68 -54.58 15.07
C GLY A 109 -17.33 -53.56 14.13
N LYS A 110 -17.29 -53.89 12.85
CA LYS A 110 -17.91 -53.19 11.70
C LYS A 110 -19.07 -53.98 11.06
N GLY A 111 -19.40 -55.12 11.65
CA GLY A 111 -20.48 -55.99 11.23
C GLY A 111 -20.48 -57.24 12.10
N ALA A 112 -21.62 -57.92 12.17
CA ALA A 112 -21.74 -59.15 12.95
C ALA A 112 -22.53 -60.21 12.18
N PHE A 113 -22.21 -61.47 12.43
CA PHE A 113 -23.01 -62.62 12.04
C PHE A 113 -23.59 -63.29 13.28
N LEU A 114 -24.84 -63.69 13.21
CA LEU A 114 -25.49 -64.57 14.16
C LEU A 114 -25.42 -66.01 13.66
N VAL A 115 -24.97 -66.93 14.51
CA VAL A 115 -25.10 -68.38 14.29
C VAL A 115 -26.18 -68.91 15.24
N ASP A 116 -27.32 -69.31 14.71
CA ASP A 116 -28.44 -69.79 15.52
C ASP A 116 -28.29 -71.25 15.98
N ALA A 117 -29.23 -71.72 16.80
CA ALA A 117 -29.28 -73.09 17.31
C ALA A 117 -29.42 -74.18 16.23
N THR A 118 -29.78 -73.81 15.00
CA THR A 118 -29.85 -74.70 13.84
C THR A 118 -28.61 -74.60 12.94
N ASN A 119 -27.56 -73.92 13.41
CA ASN A 119 -26.34 -73.59 12.68
C ASN A 119 -26.56 -72.69 11.45
N LYS A 120 -27.69 -72.00 11.38
CA LYS A 120 -27.95 -71.01 10.33
C LYS A 120 -27.18 -69.73 10.65
N VAL A 121 -26.42 -69.26 9.67
CA VAL A 121 -25.68 -68.01 9.72
C VAL A 121 -26.54 -66.88 9.16
N THR A 122 -26.57 -65.72 9.81
CA THR A 122 -27.25 -64.50 9.33
C THR A 122 -26.38 -63.29 9.58
N TYR A 123 -26.08 -62.49 8.55
CA TYR A 123 -25.39 -61.21 8.72
C TYR A 123 -26.36 -60.14 9.22
N LEU A 124 -25.94 -59.45 10.27
CA LEU A 124 -26.73 -58.48 11.05
C LEU A 124 -26.41 -57.01 10.72
N GLY A 125 -25.35 -56.74 9.95
CA GLY A 125 -24.93 -55.37 9.62
C GLY A 125 -24.52 -54.52 10.83
N ASP A 126 -24.46 -53.20 10.62
CA ASP A 126 -24.27 -52.17 11.65
C ASP A 126 -25.59 -51.68 12.28
N ASP A 127 -26.71 -52.01 11.63
CA ASP A 127 -28.09 -51.74 12.05
C ASP A 127 -28.96 -52.93 11.59
N VAL A 128 -29.36 -53.77 12.54
CA VAL A 128 -30.11 -55.02 12.31
C VAL A 128 -31.43 -54.75 11.56
N ASP A 129 -32.11 -53.65 11.87
CA ASP A 129 -33.43 -53.31 11.33
C ASP A 129 -33.36 -52.77 9.88
N GLN A 130 -32.18 -52.30 9.45
CA GLN A 130 -31.96 -51.77 8.10
C GLN A 130 -31.22 -52.76 7.19
N THR A 131 -30.84 -53.93 7.70
CA THR A 131 -29.98 -54.90 7.00
C THR A 131 -30.72 -55.65 5.90
N THR A 132 -30.90 -54.97 4.77
CA THR A 132 -31.39 -55.55 3.50
C THR A 132 -30.25 -56.18 2.70
N ALA A 133 -30.56 -57.02 1.71
CA ALA A 133 -29.55 -57.58 0.81
C ALA A 133 -28.66 -56.49 0.17
N ALA A 134 -29.21 -55.32 -0.16
CA ALA A 134 -28.45 -54.19 -0.70
C ALA A 134 -27.47 -53.58 0.33
N VAL A 135 -27.85 -53.52 1.60
CA VAL A 135 -26.98 -53.04 2.69
C VAL A 135 -25.83 -54.01 2.92
N LYS A 136 -26.11 -55.33 2.95
CA LYS A 136 -25.06 -56.37 3.05
C LYS A 136 -24.01 -56.23 1.95
N LEU A 137 -24.43 -55.97 0.72
CA LEU A 137 -23.50 -55.79 -0.41
C LEU A 137 -22.68 -54.50 -0.30
N ARG A 138 -23.28 -53.42 0.19
CA ARG A 138 -22.55 -52.17 0.47
C ARG A 138 -21.51 -52.36 1.58
N ASP A 139 -21.85 -53.12 2.61
CA ASP A 139 -20.92 -53.43 3.70
C ASP A 139 -19.77 -54.30 3.20
N ALA A 140 -20.05 -55.30 2.36
CA ALA A 140 -19.05 -56.10 1.68
C ALA A 140 -18.09 -55.25 0.82
N GLU A 141 -18.60 -54.29 0.04
CA GLU A 141 -17.76 -53.39 -0.78
C GLU A 141 -16.83 -52.48 0.05
N SER A 142 -17.24 -52.13 1.27
CA SER A 142 -16.45 -51.29 2.18
C SER A 142 -15.11 -51.95 2.56
N TYR A 143 -15.10 -53.28 2.67
CA TYR A 143 -13.91 -54.07 2.94
C TYR A 143 -12.94 -54.14 1.76
N LEU A 144 -13.43 -53.95 0.54
CA LEU A 144 -12.61 -54.00 -0.67
C LEU A 144 -11.75 -52.74 -0.90
N ALA A 145 -11.85 -51.71 -0.04
CA ALA A 145 -11.22 -50.40 -0.29
C ALA A 145 -9.70 -50.44 -0.22
N GLN A 146 -9.15 -51.29 0.65
CA GLN A 146 -7.74 -51.69 0.61
C GLN A 146 -7.74 -53.22 0.74
N PRO A 147 -7.81 -53.93 -0.39
CA PRO A 147 -8.06 -55.36 -0.39
C PRO A 147 -6.84 -56.10 0.17
N THR A 148 -7.08 -56.85 1.25
CA THR A 148 -6.17 -57.86 1.79
C THR A 148 -6.91 -59.19 1.78
N ALA A 149 -6.20 -60.31 1.96
CA ALA A 149 -6.84 -61.63 2.00
C ALA A 149 -7.99 -61.70 3.01
N ALA A 150 -7.77 -61.22 4.25
CA ALA A 150 -8.78 -61.21 5.31
C ALA A 150 -10.00 -60.32 4.96
N ARG A 151 -9.77 -59.14 4.37
CA ARG A 151 -10.86 -58.24 3.99
C ARG A 151 -11.69 -58.75 2.82
N VAL A 152 -11.04 -59.34 1.83
CA VAL A 152 -11.74 -59.94 0.68
C VAL A 152 -12.54 -61.16 1.13
N GLU A 153 -12.01 -61.98 2.03
CA GLU A 153 -12.74 -63.09 2.65
C GLU A 153 -13.97 -62.62 3.43
N ALA A 154 -13.82 -61.57 4.25
CA ALA A 154 -14.95 -60.95 4.95
C ALA A 154 -16.03 -60.46 3.98
N ALA A 155 -15.63 -59.78 2.89
CA ALA A 155 -16.56 -59.34 1.85
C ALA A 155 -17.33 -60.52 1.24
N TYR A 156 -16.66 -61.64 0.93
CA TYR A 156 -17.32 -62.84 0.41
C TYR A 156 -18.32 -63.44 1.40
N ALA A 157 -17.97 -63.54 2.68
CA ALA A 157 -18.86 -64.08 3.71
C ALA A 157 -20.15 -63.24 3.83
N ILE A 158 -20.01 -61.91 3.81
CA ILE A 158 -21.15 -60.97 3.88
C ILE A 158 -22.01 -61.07 2.61
N ALA A 159 -21.39 -61.06 1.44
CA ALA A 159 -22.10 -61.16 0.17
C ALA A 159 -22.78 -62.54 -0.04
N ARG A 160 -22.21 -63.62 0.52
CA ARG A 160 -22.80 -64.96 0.52
C ARG A 160 -24.11 -64.98 1.29
N ASP A 161 -24.17 -64.31 2.44
CA ASP A 161 -25.41 -64.17 3.22
C ASP A 161 -26.48 -63.32 2.51
N ALA A 162 -26.07 -62.38 1.65
CA ALA A 162 -26.97 -61.65 0.75
C ALA A 162 -27.43 -62.47 -0.48
N GLY A 163 -26.93 -63.70 -0.64
CA GLY A 163 -27.19 -64.54 -1.82
C GLY A 163 -26.47 -64.09 -3.09
N GLN A 164 -25.53 -63.14 -3.01
CA GLN A 164 -24.81 -62.58 -4.15
C GLN A 164 -23.29 -62.58 -3.93
N GLU A 165 -22.72 -63.72 -3.56
CA GLU A 165 -21.27 -63.87 -3.30
C GLU A 165 -20.38 -63.37 -4.46
N ARG A 166 -20.84 -63.52 -5.71
CA ARG A 166 -20.14 -63.07 -6.92
C ARG A 166 -20.06 -61.54 -7.06
N HIS A 167 -20.83 -60.78 -6.29
CA HIS A 167 -20.77 -59.31 -6.29
C HIS A 167 -19.36 -58.80 -5.92
N VAL A 168 -18.69 -59.51 -5.00
CA VAL A 168 -17.32 -59.20 -4.57
C VAL A 168 -16.33 -59.32 -5.72
N ASP A 169 -16.52 -60.32 -6.59
CA ASP A 169 -15.69 -60.50 -7.77
C ASP A 169 -15.78 -59.29 -8.71
N THR A 170 -17.00 -58.88 -9.04
CA THR A 170 -17.27 -57.75 -9.92
C THR A 170 -16.79 -56.43 -9.31
N ALA A 171 -17.03 -56.21 -8.01
CA ALA A 171 -16.64 -54.96 -7.33
C ALA A 171 -15.12 -54.79 -7.25
N LEU A 172 -14.38 -55.84 -6.86
CA LEU A 172 -12.92 -55.78 -6.81
C LEU A 172 -12.31 -55.68 -8.22
N ALA A 173 -12.84 -56.43 -9.19
CA ALA A 173 -12.41 -56.31 -10.58
C ALA A 173 -12.65 -54.91 -11.15
N GLY A 174 -13.79 -54.27 -10.82
CA GLY A 174 -14.09 -52.89 -11.19
C GLY A 174 -13.03 -51.90 -10.72
N ARG A 175 -12.57 -52.03 -9.46
CA ARG A 175 -11.47 -51.22 -8.90
C ARG A 175 -10.15 -51.43 -9.60
N VAL A 176 -9.79 -52.68 -9.86
CA VAL A 176 -8.55 -53.01 -10.59
C VAL A 176 -8.60 -52.43 -12.01
N LEU A 177 -9.75 -52.49 -12.68
CA LEU A 177 -9.94 -51.86 -14.00
C LEU A 177 -9.77 -50.34 -13.95
N ASP A 178 -10.25 -49.64 -12.91
CA ASP A 178 -10.02 -48.20 -12.77
C ASP A 178 -8.53 -47.87 -12.61
N GLN A 179 -7.80 -48.67 -11.81
CA GLN A 179 -6.36 -48.51 -11.64
C GLN A 179 -5.62 -48.71 -12.97
N LEU A 180 -5.95 -49.77 -13.71
CA LEU A 180 -5.36 -50.08 -15.02
C LEU A 180 -5.77 -49.08 -16.10
N HIS A 181 -6.95 -48.46 -15.99
CA HIS A 181 -7.37 -47.40 -16.91
C HIS A 181 -6.53 -46.12 -16.74
N GLN A 182 -6.17 -45.80 -15.49
CA GLN A 182 -5.32 -44.65 -15.16
C GLN A 182 -3.87 -44.89 -15.60
N ASP A 183 -3.32 -46.06 -15.26
CA ASP A 183 -1.97 -46.45 -15.63
C ASP A 183 -1.89 -47.95 -15.92
N TYR A 184 -2.01 -48.29 -17.20
CA TYR A 184 -2.02 -49.67 -17.65
C TYR A 184 -0.69 -50.39 -17.42
N ARG A 185 0.40 -49.65 -17.14
CA ARG A 185 1.71 -50.24 -16.87
C ARG A 185 1.83 -50.79 -15.45
N ARG A 186 0.91 -50.45 -14.54
CA ARG A 186 0.91 -50.92 -13.14
C ARG A 186 0.24 -52.29 -13.00
N THR A 187 0.72 -53.25 -13.77
CA THR A 187 0.18 -54.62 -13.82
C THR A 187 0.46 -55.43 -12.54
N GLU A 188 1.59 -55.21 -11.86
CA GLU A 188 1.97 -55.96 -10.67
C GLU A 188 1.05 -55.69 -9.46
N PRO A 189 0.75 -54.44 -9.05
CA PRO A 189 -0.25 -54.18 -7.99
C PRO A 189 -1.66 -54.63 -8.36
N ALA A 190 -2.01 -54.61 -9.65
CA ALA A 190 -3.28 -55.11 -10.15
C ALA A 190 -3.36 -56.64 -10.03
N GLN A 191 -2.27 -57.35 -10.33
CA GLN A 191 -2.19 -58.80 -10.22
C GLN A 191 -2.38 -59.27 -8.78
N ALA A 192 -1.71 -58.61 -7.83
CA ALA A 192 -1.85 -58.92 -6.41
C ALA A 192 -3.31 -58.83 -5.91
N GLN A 193 -4.10 -57.90 -6.45
CA GLN A 193 -5.53 -57.77 -6.11
C GLN A 193 -6.39 -58.82 -6.79
N VAL A 194 -6.11 -59.13 -8.07
CA VAL A 194 -6.81 -60.18 -8.81
C VAL A 194 -6.55 -61.57 -8.21
N ASP A 195 -5.39 -61.80 -7.62
CA ASP A 195 -5.05 -63.07 -6.96
C ASP A 195 -5.93 -63.36 -5.74
N LEU A 196 -6.48 -62.33 -5.09
CA LEU A 196 -7.41 -62.45 -3.96
C LEU A 196 -8.81 -62.92 -4.36
N LEU A 197 -9.16 -62.87 -5.65
CA LEU A 197 -10.45 -63.33 -6.15
C LEU A 197 -10.59 -64.85 -6.04
N LYS A 198 -11.83 -65.33 -5.83
CA LYS A 198 -12.16 -66.75 -5.94
C LYS A 198 -12.01 -67.24 -7.39
N PRO A 199 -11.73 -68.54 -7.61
CA PRO A 199 -11.69 -69.10 -8.96
C PRO A 199 -13.03 -68.90 -9.70
N GLY A 200 -12.96 -68.34 -10.91
CA GLY A 200 -14.16 -68.03 -11.69
C GLY A 200 -13.87 -67.21 -12.94
N SER A 201 -14.91 -66.92 -13.72
CA SER A 201 -14.81 -66.20 -14.99
C SER A 201 -14.21 -64.80 -14.85
N VAL A 202 -14.53 -64.09 -13.76
CA VAL A 202 -14.00 -62.74 -13.47
C VAL A 202 -12.48 -62.79 -13.27
N LYS A 203 -11.98 -63.67 -12.40
CA LYS A 203 -10.54 -63.84 -12.15
C LYS A 203 -9.79 -64.18 -13.44
N THR A 204 -10.28 -65.17 -14.19
CA THR A 204 -9.65 -65.58 -15.47
C THR A 204 -9.58 -64.43 -16.47
N ARG A 205 -10.65 -63.64 -16.62
CA ARG A 205 -10.65 -62.46 -17.52
C ARG A 205 -9.67 -61.39 -17.06
N MET A 206 -9.64 -61.09 -15.77
CA MET A 206 -8.74 -60.08 -15.20
C MET A 206 -7.26 -60.49 -15.31
N THR A 207 -6.92 -61.75 -15.03
CA THR A 207 -5.56 -62.28 -15.25
C THR A 207 -5.16 -62.20 -16.73
N GLY A 208 -6.08 -62.52 -17.65
CA GLY A 208 -5.86 -62.37 -19.09
C GLY A 208 -5.59 -60.91 -19.50
N LEU A 209 -6.39 -59.97 -19.03
CA LEU A 209 -6.18 -58.54 -19.27
C LEU A 209 -4.81 -58.08 -18.75
N ILE A 210 -4.42 -58.47 -17.53
CA ILE A 210 -3.13 -58.08 -16.95
C ILE A 210 -1.98 -58.62 -17.80
N GLY A 211 -2.06 -59.86 -18.28
CA GLY A 211 -1.11 -60.43 -19.23
C GLY A 211 -0.97 -59.59 -20.49
N ASP A 212 -2.10 -59.27 -21.13
CA ASP A 212 -2.14 -58.43 -22.33
C ASP A 212 -1.52 -57.04 -22.11
N LEU A 213 -1.88 -56.37 -21.00
CA LEU A 213 -1.36 -55.05 -20.67
C LEU A 213 0.14 -55.09 -20.37
N SER A 214 0.63 -56.16 -19.74
CA SER A 214 2.06 -56.37 -19.50
C SER A 214 2.81 -56.55 -20.82
N THR A 215 2.24 -57.30 -21.78
CA THR A 215 2.81 -57.41 -23.13
C THR A 215 2.85 -56.05 -23.85
N LEU A 216 1.77 -55.27 -23.79
CA LEU A 216 1.73 -53.93 -24.39
C LEU A 216 2.77 -52.97 -23.76
N SER A 217 2.92 -53.03 -22.44
CA SER A 217 3.90 -52.22 -21.70
C SER A 217 5.35 -52.60 -22.08
N GLY A 218 5.62 -53.91 -22.23
CA GLY A 218 6.91 -54.42 -22.71
C GLY A 218 7.21 -53.99 -24.15
N GLN A 219 6.22 -54.06 -25.04
CA GLN A 219 6.35 -53.60 -26.42
C GLN A 219 6.61 -52.08 -26.50
N GLU A 220 5.90 -51.29 -25.69
CA GLU A 220 6.15 -49.84 -25.62
C GLU A 220 7.58 -49.56 -25.18
N SER A 221 8.02 -50.19 -24.10
CA SER A 221 9.35 -49.98 -23.52
C SER A 221 10.46 -50.31 -24.52
N SER A 222 10.34 -51.45 -25.21
CA SER A 222 11.30 -51.85 -26.25
C SER A 222 11.33 -50.84 -27.41
N ARG A 223 10.18 -50.52 -28.00
CA ARG A 223 10.11 -49.64 -29.18
C ARG A 223 10.55 -48.22 -28.87
N VAL A 224 10.16 -47.68 -27.71
CA VAL A 224 10.60 -46.35 -27.27
C VAL A 224 12.10 -46.34 -26.98
N SER A 225 12.66 -47.43 -26.41
CA SER A 225 14.10 -47.56 -26.20
C SER A 225 14.86 -47.55 -27.53
N ASP A 226 14.42 -48.33 -28.52
CA ASP A 226 15.05 -48.38 -29.84
C ASP A 226 15.05 -47.01 -30.54
N LEU A 227 13.91 -46.32 -30.53
CA LEU A 227 13.78 -44.98 -31.11
C LEU A 227 14.65 -43.94 -30.39
N ARG A 228 14.77 -44.03 -29.06
CA ARG A 228 15.69 -43.18 -28.28
C ARG A 228 17.15 -43.50 -28.59
N GLY A 229 17.48 -44.77 -28.82
CA GLY A 229 18.79 -45.20 -29.30
C GLY A 229 19.13 -44.56 -30.65
N GLN A 230 18.22 -44.64 -31.61
CA GLN A 230 18.36 -43.99 -32.92
C GLN A 230 18.52 -42.47 -32.80
N LEU A 231 17.75 -41.81 -31.93
CA LEU A 231 17.86 -40.37 -31.69
C LEU A 231 19.24 -40.00 -31.11
N SER A 232 19.75 -40.80 -30.17
CA SER A 232 21.07 -40.61 -29.58
C SER A 232 22.19 -40.78 -30.61
N GLU A 233 22.10 -41.82 -31.44
CA GLU A 233 23.05 -42.09 -32.51
C GLU A 233 23.04 -40.98 -33.56
N ARG A 234 21.85 -40.52 -33.97
CA ARG A 234 21.69 -39.40 -34.91
C ARG A 234 22.24 -38.10 -34.36
N THR A 235 22.05 -37.83 -33.08
CA THR A 235 22.61 -36.66 -32.39
C THR A 235 24.13 -36.71 -32.34
N SER A 236 24.70 -37.88 -32.05
CA SER A 236 26.16 -38.07 -32.03
C SER A 236 26.77 -37.91 -33.41
N GLN A 237 26.11 -38.44 -34.45
CA GLN A 237 26.52 -38.27 -35.84
C GLN A 237 26.50 -36.79 -36.24
N TRP A 238 25.41 -36.07 -35.96
CA TRP A 238 25.31 -34.63 -36.23
C TRP A 238 26.43 -33.82 -35.54
N GLN A 239 26.74 -34.11 -34.27
CA GLN A 239 27.84 -33.45 -33.55
C GLN A 239 29.21 -33.69 -34.21
N ASN A 240 29.43 -34.88 -34.76
CA ASN A 240 30.66 -35.18 -35.51
C ASN A 240 30.67 -34.47 -36.87
N ASP A 241 29.55 -34.50 -37.59
CA ASP A 241 29.38 -33.88 -38.90
C ASP A 241 29.51 -32.34 -38.85
N LEU A 242 29.24 -31.72 -37.69
CA LEU A 242 29.36 -30.27 -37.50
C LEU A 242 30.80 -29.75 -37.51
N LYS A 243 31.78 -30.58 -37.11
CA LYS A 243 33.15 -30.12 -36.84
C LYS A 243 33.80 -29.50 -38.08
N ALA A 244 33.83 -30.22 -39.18
CA ALA A 244 34.49 -29.78 -40.41
C ALA A 244 33.79 -28.56 -41.06
N PRO A 245 32.45 -28.55 -41.26
CA PRO A 245 31.74 -27.38 -41.79
C PRO A 245 31.92 -26.12 -40.93
N THR A 246 31.93 -26.25 -39.59
CA THR A 246 32.16 -25.11 -38.69
C THR A 246 33.56 -24.53 -38.88
N GLN A 247 34.59 -25.38 -38.89
CA GLN A 247 35.97 -24.94 -39.15
C GLN A 247 36.12 -24.28 -40.52
N GLN A 248 35.49 -24.85 -41.56
CA GLN A 248 35.52 -24.29 -42.91
C GLN A 248 34.83 -22.92 -42.98
N ARG A 249 33.68 -22.77 -42.30
CA ARG A 249 32.94 -21.51 -42.22
C ARG A 249 33.74 -20.44 -41.47
N ASP A 250 34.35 -20.77 -40.35
CA ASP A 250 35.14 -19.82 -39.57
C ASP A 250 36.41 -19.38 -40.32
N ALA A 251 37.08 -20.31 -41.01
CA ALA A 251 38.20 -19.98 -41.88
C ALA A 251 37.78 -19.07 -43.05
N ALA A 252 36.66 -19.37 -43.71
CA ALA A 252 36.13 -18.56 -44.80
C ALA A 252 35.73 -17.15 -44.34
N LEU A 253 35.06 -17.04 -43.19
CA LEU A 253 34.66 -15.77 -42.60
C LEU A 253 35.88 -14.92 -42.20
N SER A 254 36.88 -15.52 -41.56
CA SER A 254 38.11 -14.84 -41.17
C SER A 254 38.90 -14.31 -42.38
N ALA A 255 39.01 -15.14 -43.43
CA ALA A 255 39.64 -14.73 -44.70
C ALA A 255 38.90 -13.56 -45.35
N TRP A 256 37.56 -13.63 -45.40
CA TRP A 256 36.72 -12.56 -45.93
C TRP A 256 36.88 -11.25 -45.15
N GLN A 257 36.81 -11.30 -43.82
CA GLN A 257 36.94 -10.11 -42.96
C GLN A 257 38.32 -9.46 -43.07
N THR A 258 39.37 -10.27 -43.17
CA THR A 258 40.75 -9.78 -43.33
C THR A 258 40.91 -9.07 -44.67
N ALA A 259 40.37 -9.66 -45.74
CA ALA A 259 40.39 -9.05 -47.06
C ALA A 259 39.56 -7.75 -47.07
N ASP A 260 38.34 -7.76 -46.54
CA ASP A 260 37.45 -6.60 -46.54
C ASP A 260 38.09 -5.38 -45.85
N ARG A 261 38.71 -5.57 -44.68
CA ARG A 261 39.43 -4.48 -43.99
C ARG A 261 40.58 -3.93 -44.82
N ARG A 262 41.37 -4.81 -45.45
CA ARG A 262 42.50 -4.41 -46.30
C ARG A 262 42.02 -3.64 -47.52
N GLU A 263 40.98 -4.11 -48.19
CA GLU A 263 40.41 -3.46 -49.37
C GLU A 263 39.76 -2.11 -49.02
N ALA A 264 39.02 -2.04 -47.91
CA ALA A 264 38.45 -0.78 -47.42
C ALA A 264 39.53 0.27 -47.09
N GLN A 265 40.65 -0.15 -46.49
CA GLN A 265 41.80 0.72 -46.26
C GLN A 265 42.44 1.20 -47.56
N ALA A 266 42.58 0.32 -48.56
CA ALA A 266 43.13 0.68 -49.87
C ALA A 266 42.22 1.69 -50.60
N VAL A 267 40.91 1.47 -50.60
CA VAL A 267 39.91 2.37 -51.18
C VAL A 267 39.91 3.73 -50.47
N SER A 268 39.93 3.75 -49.14
CA SER A 268 40.00 4.99 -48.35
C SER A 268 41.28 5.78 -48.64
N THR A 269 42.43 5.11 -48.68
CA THR A 269 43.72 5.73 -49.01
C THR A 269 43.72 6.31 -50.43
N ALA A 270 43.19 5.56 -51.40
CA ALA A 270 43.10 6.02 -52.79
C ALA A 270 42.12 7.19 -52.93
N ALA A 271 40.99 7.18 -52.21
CA ALA A 271 40.04 8.29 -52.16
C ALA A 271 40.67 9.55 -51.57
N TYR A 272 41.40 9.42 -50.46
CA TYR A 272 42.13 10.52 -49.83
C TYR A 272 43.11 11.18 -50.82
N GLN A 273 43.91 10.36 -51.51
CA GLN A 273 44.87 10.83 -52.51
C GLN A 273 44.21 11.43 -53.75
N LEU A 274 43.08 10.88 -54.19
CA LEU A 274 42.30 11.44 -55.30
C LEU A 274 41.75 12.81 -54.93
N ARG A 275 41.20 12.95 -53.72
CA ARG A 275 40.68 14.22 -53.22
C ARG A 275 41.77 15.29 -53.17
N GLU A 276 42.94 14.94 -52.65
CA GLU A 276 44.11 15.83 -52.60
C GLU A 276 44.60 16.21 -54.01
N ALA A 277 44.59 15.27 -54.97
CA ALA A 277 44.98 15.58 -56.35
C ALA A 277 43.98 16.51 -57.06
N ARG A 278 42.67 16.30 -56.82
CA ARG A 278 41.59 17.15 -57.36
C ARG A 278 41.62 18.55 -56.76
N MET A 279 41.96 18.65 -55.49
CA MET A 279 41.93 19.86 -54.68
C MET A 279 43.21 19.94 -53.84
N PRO A 280 44.32 20.42 -54.43
CA PRO A 280 45.62 20.47 -53.74
C PRO A 280 45.54 21.27 -52.44
N GLY A 281 46.09 20.71 -51.35
CA GLY A 281 46.10 21.33 -50.04
C GLY A 281 44.77 21.28 -49.28
N VAL A 282 43.73 20.62 -49.82
CA VAL A 282 42.39 20.59 -49.18
C VAL A 282 42.43 20.02 -47.77
N HIS A 283 43.16 18.93 -47.54
CA HIS A 283 43.22 18.31 -46.21
C HIS A 283 44.01 19.18 -45.23
N GLN A 284 45.04 19.87 -45.71
CA GLN A 284 45.80 20.82 -44.89
C GLN A 284 44.93 22.04 -44.51
N LEU A 285 44.17 22.59 -45.46
CA LEU A 285 43.25 23.70 -45.22
C LEU A 285 42.14 23.32 -44.23
N GLU A 286 41.56 22.12 -44.37
CA GLU A 286 40.57 21.60 -43.42
C GLU A 286 41.17 21.45 -42.01
N GLY A 287 42.36 20.87 -41.89
CA GLY A 287 43.05 20.76 -40.60
C GLY A 287 43.36 22.12 -39.97
N GLN A 288 43.87 23.08 -40.76
CA GLN A 288 44.15 24.43 -40.30
C GLN A 288 42.87 25.18 -39.89
N LEU A 289 41.77 24.97 -40.62
CA LEU A 289 40.47 25.56 -40.31
C LEU A 289 39.91 24.99 -39.01
N ASP A 290 40.02 23.69 -38.78
CA ASP A 290 39.58 23.06 -37.54
C ASP A 290 40.39 23.55 -36.33
N GLU A 291 41.71 23.68 -36.46
CA GLU A 291 42.56 24.29 -35.43
C GLU A 291 42.18 25.76 -35.18
N ALA A 292 41.96 26.54 -36.24
CA ALA A 292 41.58 27.94 -36.14
C ALA A 292 40.19 28.12 -35.48
N ARG A 293 39.22 27.24 -35.79
CA ARG A 293 37.92 27.19 -35.13
C ARG A 293 38.06 26.85 -33.65
N GLY A 294 38.90 25.87 -33.31
CA GLY A 294 39.24 25.55 -31.92
C GLY A 294 39.83 26.75 -31.16
N GLN A 295 40.77 27.48 -31.77
CA GLN A 295 41.36 28.69 -31.18
C GLN A 295 40.33 29.83 -31.02
N ARG A 296 39.48 30.05 -32.04
CA ARG A 296 38.39 31.04 -31.98
C ARG A 296 37.44 30.74 -30.82
N ASP A 297 37.06 29.49 -30.62
CA ASP A 297 36.10 29.11 -29.59
C ASP A 297 36.69 29.27 -28.17
N GLN A 298 37.99 29.00 -28.00
CA GLN A 298 38.71 29.32 -26.76
C GLN A 298 38.74 30.83 -26.49
N LEU A 299 39.04 31.64 -27.51
CA LEU A 299 39.08 33.11 -27.39
C LEU A 299 37.70 33.71 -27.14
N ARG A 300 36.63 33.14 -27.72
CA ARG A 300 35.24 33.53 -27.43
C ARG A 300 34.92 33.38 -25.95
N THR A 301 35.36 32.26 -25.36
CA THR A 301 35.17 32.00 -23.92
C THR A 301 35.96 33.00 -23.07
N GLN A 302 37.19 33.32 -23.46
CA GLN A 302 37.99 34.34 -22.77
C GLN A 302 37.33 35.72 -22.84
N LEU A 303 36.79 36.09 -24.00
CA LEU A 303 36.06 37.34 -24.19
C LEU A 303 34.80 37.42 -23.32
N SER A 304 34.01 36.34 -23.25
CA SER A 304 32.83 36.28 -22.37
C SER A 304 33.22 36.55 -20.92
N ARG A 305 34.24 35.86 -20.42
CA ARG A 305 34.75 36.04 -19.05
C ARG A 305 35.26 37.46 -18.79
N ALA A 306 36.00 38.04 -19.74
CA ALA A 306 36.48 39.41 -19.61
C ALA A 306 35.33 40.42 -19.58
N THR A 307 34.30 40.21 -20.40
CA THR A 307 33.07 41.03 -20.43
C THR A 307 32.32 40.93 -19.10
N GLU A 308 32.14 39.72 -18.58
CA GLU A 308 31.49 39.49 -17.27
C GLU A 308 32.27 40.18 -16.14
N ASN A 309 33.59 40.05 -16.13
CA ASN A 309 34.45 40.72 -15.14
C ASN A 309 34.31 42.24 -15.19
N ARG A 310 34.26 42.84 -16.40
CA ARG A 310 34.04 44.28 -16.55
C ARG A 310 32.66 44.69 -16.03
N VAL A 311 31.61 43.94 -16.38
CA VAL A 311 30.24 44.22 -15.90
C VAL A 311 30.15 44.14 -14.38
N GLN A 312 30.80 43.15 -13.76
CA GLN A 312 30.87 43.03 -12.31
C GLN A 312 31.63 44.20 -11.66
N ALA A 313 32.79 44.57 -12.22
CA ALA A 313 33.57 45.71 -11.74
C ALA A 313 32.78 47.03 -11.86
N GLN A 314 32.06 47.23 -12.97
CA GLN A 314 31.21 48.40 -13.20
C GLN A 314 30.05 48.44 -12.20
N SER A 315 29.41 47.30 -11.94
CA SER A 315 28.34 47.20 -10.95
C SER A 315 28.82 47.60 -9.55
N ARG A 316 30.03 47.15 -9.16
CA ARG A 316 30.66 47.52 -7.89
C ARG A 316 30.94 49.03 -7.80
N VAL A 317 31.46 49.64 -8.87
CA VAL A 317 31.64 51.10 -8.92
C VAL A 317 30.31 51.81 -8.74
N ASN A 318 29.27 51.42 -9.49
CA ASN A 318 27.94 52.02 -9.38
C ASN A 318 27.30 51.85 -8.00
N GLU A 319 27.52 50.73 -7.31
CA GLU A 319 27.07 50.52 -5.92
C GLU A 319 27.76 51.51 -4.98
N LEU A 320 29.08 51.63 -5.08
CA LEU A 320 29.87 52.52 -4.24
C LEU A 320 29.52 53.99 -4.51
N GLU A 321 29.33 54.39 -5.76
CA GLU A 321 28.97 55.77 -6.15
C GLU A 321 27.60 56.22 -5.61
N ARG A 322 26.72 55.29 -5.20
CA ARG A 322 25.43 55.61 -4.55
C ARG A 322 25.56 55.87 -3.05
N LEU A 323 26.64 55.42 -2.41
CA LEU A 323 26.83 55.56 -0.97
C LEU A 323 26.91 57.03 -0.48
N PRO A 324 27.56 57.97 -1.19
CA PRO A 324 27.53 59.38 -0.82
C PRO A 324 26.11 59.95 -0.73
N THR A 325 25.27 59.72 -1.74
CA THR A 325 23.87 60.18 -1.73
C THR A 325 23.05 59.49 -0.63
N SER A 326 23.28 58.19 -0.38
CA SER A 326 22.68 57.47 0.76
C SER A 326 23.04 58.13 2.09
N ALA A 327 24.32 58.43 2.30
CA ALA A 327 24.80 59.08 3.51
C ALA A 327 24.18 60.48 3.69
N GLU A 328 24.09 61.27 2.63
CA GLU A 328 23.43 62.58 2.64
C GLU A 328 21.96 62.49 3.04
N ASN A 329 21.22 61.53 2.47
CA ASN A 329 19.81 61.31 2.81
C ASN A 329 19.63 60.92 4.29
N ARG A 330 20.50 60.06 4.83
CA ARG A 330 20.50 59.70 6.26
C ARG A 330 20.78 60.92 7.15
N LEU A 331 21.75 61.77 6.77
CA LEU A 331 22.03 63.01 7.50
C LEU A 331 20.87 64.00 7.43
N ALA A 332 20.15 64.07 6.31
CA ALA A 332 18.95 64.89 6.19
C ALA A 332 17.83 64.40 7.12
N GLN A 333 17.60 63.09 7.20
CA GLN A 333 16.64 62.49 8.15
C GLN A 333 17.01 62.80 9.60
N ALA A 334 18.29 62.69 9.96
CA ALA A 334 18.76 63.07 11.29
C ALA A 334 18.45 64.55 11.62
N ARG A 335 18.71 65.48 10.68
CA ARG A 335 18.39 66.90 10.85
C ARG A 335 16.88 67.16 10.99
N GLN A 336 16.06 66.42 10.25
CA GLN A 336 14.60 66.52 10.38
C GLN A 336 14.15 66.12 11.79
N LEU A 337 14.63 64.98 12.30
CA LEU A 337 14.29 64.52 13.65
C LEU A 337 14.81 65.48 14.74
N GLU A 338 15.96 66.13 14.53
CA GLU A 338 16.45 67.20 15.41
C GLU A 338 15.49 68.40 15.44
N SER A 339 15.00 68.84 14.27
CA SER A 339 14.00 69.90 14.17
C SER A 339 12.67 69.50 14.81
N GLU A 340 12.23 68.25 14.64
CA GLU A 340 11.03 67.72 15.31
C GLU A 340 11.18 67.74 16.84
N ASN A 341 12.33 67.34 17.37
CA ASN A 341 12.61 67.41 18.81
C ASN A 341 12.53 68.85 19.35
N GLN A 342 13.02 69.83 18.59
CA GLN A 342 12.91 71.25 18.94
C GLN A 342 11.46 71.73 18.92
N SER A 343 10.67 71.35 17.91
CA SER A 343 9.25 71.71 17.81
C SER A 343 8.44 71.09 18.95
N MET A 344 8.66 69.81 19.25
CA MET A 344 7.98 69.14 20.35
C MET A 344 8.31 69.81 21.70
N TYR A 345 9.55 70.29 21.88
CA TYR A 345 9.93 71.01 23.11
C TYR A 345 9.07 72.28 23.30
N ILE A 346 8.83 73.03 22.22
CA ILE A 346 7.96 74.21 22.23
C ILE A 346 6.52 73.81 22.58
N GLN A 347 6.03 72.68 22.04
CA GLN A 347 4.68 72.18 22.31
C GLN A 347 4.50 71.80 23.78
N ILE A 348 5.45 71.09 24.38
CA ILE A 348 5.32 70.65 25.77
C ILE A 348 5.41 71.84 26.74
N GLN A 349 6.25 72.83 26.45
CA GLN A 349 6.31 74.08 27.19
C GLN A 349 4.99 74.87 27.11
N SER A 350 4.35 74.88 25.93
CA SER A 350 3.05 75.53 25.74
C SER A 350 1.94 74.79 26.52
N TYR A 351 1.95 73.46 26.48
CA TYR A 351 1.02 72.62 27.23
C TYR A 351 1.11 72.87 28.74
N THR A 352 2.31 72.80 29.33
CA THR A 352 2.47 73.01 30.78
C THR A 352 2.02 74.39 31.22
N THR A 353 2.28 75.42 30.41
CA THR A 353 1.84 76.80 30.68
C THR A 353 0.31 76.94 30.64
N LEU A 354 -0.35 76.35 29.63
CA LEU A 354 -1.81 76.42 29.50
C LEU A 354 -2.52 75.61 30.59
N THR A 355 -2.07 74.39 30.87
CA THR A 355 -2.67 73.54 31.90
C THR A 355 -2.53 74.16 33.28
N LEU A 356 -1.36 74.73 33.60
CA LEU A 356 -1.16 75.48 34.84
C LEU A 356 -2.19 76.61 34.97
N SER A 357 -2.40 77.39 33.90
CA SER A 357 -3.40 78.47 33.90
C SER A 357 -4.84 77.96 34.10
N GLN A 358 -5.20 76.80 33.53
CA GLN A 358 -6.55 76.22 33.66
C GLN A 358 -6.81 75.69 35.07
N VAL A 359 -5.87 74.92 35.63
CA VAL A 359 -5.97 74.37 36.99
C VAL A 359 -6.07 75.51 38.01
N SER A 360 -5.26 76.56 37.83
CA SER A 360 -5.33 77.78 38.64
C SER A 360 -6.71 78.44 38.60
N SER A 361 -7.40 78.41 37.45
CA SER A 361 -8.74 78.97 37.28
C SER A 361 -9.82 78.13 37.95
N GLN A 362 -9.82 76.81 37.72
CA GLN A 362 -10.81 75.88 38.28
C GLN A 362 -10.78 75.88 39.81
N ARG A 363 -9.58 75.88 40.40
CA ARG A 363 -9.43 75.94 41.86
C ARG A 363 -10.10 77.18 42.46
N ARG A 364 -9.99 78.32 41.77
CA ARG A 364 -10.59 79.59 42.23
C ARG A 364 -12.11 79.61 42.10
N GLU A 365 -12.69 78.85 41.17
CA GLU A 365 -14.14 78.70 41.03
C GLU A 365 -14.69 77.77 42.11
N LEU A 366 -14.05 76.62 42.31
CA LEU A 366 -14.46 75.61 43.28
C LEU A 366 -14.39 76.10 44.73
N GLU A 367 -13.41 76.96 45.03
CA GLU A 367 -13.32 77.67 46.31
C GLU A 367 -14.52 78.60 46.56
N ARG A 368 -15.18 79.13 45.52
CA ARG A 368 -16.40 79.95 45.68
C ARG A 368 -17.61 79.07 45.99
N ASP A 369 -17.79 77.98 45.25
CA ASP A 369 -18.93 77.06 45.41
C ASP A 369 -18.91 76.36 46.78
N TYR A 370 -17.72 76.00 47.26
CA TYR A 370 -17.53 75.46 48.60
C TYR A 370 -18.12 76.40 49.66
N ARG A 371 -17.75 77.68 49.61
CA ARG A 371 -18.23 78.69 50.57
C ARG A 371 -19.74 78.92 50.48
N GLN A 372 -20.32 78.85 49.28
CA GLN A 372 -21.77 79.00 49.10
C GLN A 372 -22.55 77.84 49.74
N THR A 373 -22.12 76.60 49.46
CA THR A 373 -22.79 75.39 49.98
C THR A 373 -22.75 75.30 51.50
N GLU A 374 -21.64 75.75 52.10
CA GLU A 374 -21.47 75.84 53.56
C GLU A 374 -22.56 76.70 54.19
N THR A 375 -22.82 77.84 53.55
CA THR A 375 -23.83 78.80 54.00
C THR A 375 -25.24 78.22 53.92
N GLU A 376 -25.59 77.45 52.88
CA GLU A 376 -26.93 76.84 52.73
C GLU A 376 -27.22 75.73 53.75
N LEU A 377 -26.20 74.92 54.08
CA LEU A 377 -26.33 73.82 55.03
C LEU A 377 -26.76 74.32 56.41
N ASP A 378 -26.12 75.40 56.86
CA ASP A 378 -26.39 76.01 58.15
C ASP A 378 -27.84 76.51 58.24
N ILE A 379 -28.38 77.03 57.14
CA ILE A 379 -29.77 77.48 57.05
C ILE A 379 -30.75 76.32 57.27
N GLU A 380 -30.57 75.18 56.59
CA GLU A 380 -31.57 74.09 56.61
C GLU A 380 -31.65 73.35 57.96
N ARG A 381 -30.54 73.30 58.72
CA ARG A 381 -30.47 72.69 60.06
C ARG A 381 -31.38 73.33 61.10
N SER A 382 -31.84 74.54 60.86
CA SER A 382 -32.55 75.36 61.85
C SER A 382 -34.07 75.11 62.02
N LYS A 383 -34.73 74.18 61.28
CA LYS A 383 -36.23 73.95 61.24
C LYS A 383 -36.83 72.86 62.22
N PRO A 384 -38.18 72.78 62.53
CA PRO A 384 -38.90 71.83 63.49
C PRO A 384 -39.60 70.50 62.93
N ARG A 385 -40.25 69.54 63.69
CA ARG A 385 -40.81 68.15 63.25
C ARG A 385 -42.39 67.86 63.44
N ARG A 386 -43.06 66.79 62.86
CA ARG A 386 -44.58 66.53 62.71
C ARG A 386 -45.25 65.21 63.39
N PRO A 387 -46.59 65.10 63.82
CA PRO A 387 -47.31 63.95 64.57
C PRO A 387 -48.53 63.11 63.90
N SER A 388 -49.15 61.98 64.47
CA SER A 388 -49.98 60.82 63.80
C SER A 388 -51.31 60.14 64.44
N SER A 389 -52.43 59.71 63.70
CA SER A 389 -53.56 58.65 63.94
C SER A 389 -54.70 58.43 62.79
N GLY A 390 -55.63 57.40 62.71
CA GLY A 390 -56.61 57.07 61.54
C GLY A 390 -58.08 56.39 61.69
N GLY A 391 -58.91 56.16 60.59
CA GLY A 391 -60.10 55.19 60.32
C GLY A 391 -61.61 55.58 59.83
N GLY A 392 -62.25 55.00 58.73
CA GLY A 392 -63.72 54.53 58.51
C GLY A 392 -64.94 55.18 57.65
N SER A 393 -65.69 54.40 56.77
CA SER A 393 -67.16 54.27 56.26
C SER A 393 -68.11 55.31 55.46
N SER A 394 -69.31 54.86 54.95
CA SER A 394 -70.19 55.23 53.76
C SER A 394 -71.54 56.09 53.89
N ASN A 395 -72.17 56.42 52.73
CA ASN A 395 -73.60 56.79 52.35
C ASN A 395 -74.04 58.27 52.00
N ASP A 396 -74.89 58.36 50.94
CA ASP A 396 -75.39 59.44 50.02
C ASP A 396 -76.43 60.47 50.59
N PRO A 397 -76.66 61.68 49.99
CA PRO A 397 -78.07 62.09 49.72
C PRO A 397 -78.41 63.04 48.52
N TYR A 398 -77.56 63.33 47.53
CA TYR A 398 -77.98 64.12 46.33
C TYR A 398 -77.43 63.46 45.07
N GLY A 399 -78.22 62.83 44.19
CA GLY A 399 -79.36 63.45 43.54
C GLY A 399 -78.87 64.27 42.34
N LYS A 400 -78.98 63.66 41.15
CA LYS A 400 -78.72 64.22 39.81
C LYS A 400 -78.91 65.75 39.73
N ASP A 401 -77.88 66.46 39.26
CA ASP A 401 -78.01 67.83 38.75
C ASP A 401 -78.64 67.80 37.33
N PRO A 402 -79.89 68.26 37.14
CA PRO A 402 -80.65 68.18 35.89
C PRO A 402 -80.75 69.56 35.23
N PHE A 403 -80.14 69.73 34.06
CA PHE A 403 -80.10 70.99 33.29
C PHE A 403 -79.40 72.16 34.01
N SER A 404 -78.11 72.31 33.77
CA SER A 404 -77.56 73.59 33.30
C SER A 404 -76.11 73.37 32.88
N SER A 405 -75.83 72.80 31.70
CA SER A 405 -75.71 73.57 30.46
C SER A 405 -75.29 75.04 30.65
N SER A 406 -74.13 75.29 31.27
CA SER A 406 -73.17 76.33 30.86
C SER A 406 -71.86 76.22 31.64
N ASN A 407 -70.75 75.95 30.92
CA ASN A 407 -69.42 76.58 30.98
C ASN A 407 -68.81 76.95 32.36
N SER A 408 -67.52 76.73 32.60
CA SER A 408 -66.41 76.95 31.66
C SER A 408 -65.18 76.10 32.04
N ILE A 409 -63.94 76.55 31.88
CA ILE A 409 -63.35 77.21 33.05
C ILE A 409 -64.20 76.97 34.34
N GLY A 410 -63.71 76.17 35.29
CA GLY A 410 -64.23 76.16 36.67
C GLY A 410 -64.48 74.79 37.32
N SER A 411 -64.09 74.70 38.60
CA SER A 411 -64.83 74.06 39.71
C SER A 411 -64.26 74.68 41.01
N ASP A 412 -65.00 75.46 41.78
CA ASP A 412 -65.91 75.00 42.84
C ASP A 412 -65.31 75.36 44.23
N PRO A 413 -66.00 76.15 45.08
CA PRO A 413 -65.51 76.64 46.38
C PRO A 413 -65.37 75.59 47.50
N TYR A 414 -65.22 74.29 47.23
CA TYR A 414 -65.05 73.28 48.29
C TYR A 414 -63.77 72.43 48.18
N GLY A 415 -62.65 73.08 48.56
CA GLY A 415 -61.65 72.51 49.47
C GLY A 415 -60.35 71.93 48.90
N LYS A 416 -59.20 72.60 49.10
CA LYS A 416 -57.94 71.91 49.42
C LYS A 416 -57.76 71.91 50.93
N ASP A 417 -57.77 70.72 51.49
CA ASP A 417 -57.61 70.40 52.90
C ASP A 417 -56.41 71.16 53.54
N PRO A 418 -56.63 71.95 54.61
CA PRO A 418 -55.59 72.74 55.28
C PRO A 418 -54.51 71.92 56.01
N PHE A 419 -54.54 70.59 56.00
CA PHE A 419 -53.50 69.77 56.64
C PHE A 419 -52.36 69.29 55.71
N ALA A 420 -52.21 69.88 54.51
CA ALA A 420 -51.34 69.35 53.46
C ALA A 420 -49.90 69.92 53.34
N ASP A 421 -49.53 71.05 53.97
CA ASP A 421 -48.20 71.64 53.70
C ASP A 421 -47.07 71.07 54.58
N SER A 422 -46.05 70.50 53.91
CA SER A 422 -44.89 69.80 54.49
C SER A 422 -43.66 70.70 54.70
N ARG A 423 -43.69 71.96 54.25
CA ARG A 423 -42.50 72.87 54.24
C ARG A 423 -42.16 73.55 55.57
N GLN A 424 -43.09 73.59 56.52
CA GLN A 424 -42.85 74.18 57.83
C GLN A 424 -41.96 73.30 58.73
N TYR A 425 -41.62 72.10 58.27
CA TYR A 425 -40.89 71.12 59.05
C TYR A 425 -39.56 70.76 58.38
N ARG A 426 -38.56 70.52 59.24
CA ARG A 426 -37.21 70.12 58.91
C ARG A 426 -37.19 68.96 57.93
N ASN A 427 -36.41 69.13 56.88
CA ASN A 427 -36.11 68.05 55.95
C ASN A 427 -34.71 67.51 56.25
N GLU A 428 -34.66 66.46 57.07
CA GLU A 428 -33.42 65.75 57.40
C GLU A 428 -32.71 65.21 56.14
N GLY A 429 -33.44 64.96 55.04
CA GLY A 429 -32.85 64.57 53.77
C GLY A 429 -31.94 65.65 53.17
N ARG A 430 -32.39 66.92 53.15
CA ARG A 430 -31.65 68.02 52.51
C ARG A 430 -30.35 68.40 53.22
N ILE A 431 -30.34 68.34 54.56
CA ILE A 431 -29.14 68.60 55.38
C ILE A 431 -28.04 67.58 55.04
N SER A 432 -28.42 66.30 55.03
CA SER A 432 -27.52 65.21 54.68
C SER A 432 -26.96 65.34 53.26
N ASP A 433 -27.69 66.00 52.35
CA ASP A 433 -27.21 66.23 50.98
C ASP A 433 -26.17 67.36 50.91
N LEU A 434 -26.40 68.47 51.62
CA LEU A 434 -25.47 69.62 51.63
C LEU A 434 -24.13 69.30 52.34
N GLU A 435 -24.14 68.52 53.43
CA GLU A 435 -22.90 68.05 54.08
C GLU A 435 -22.05 67.17 53.16
N ARG A 436 -22.73 66.30 52.41
CA ARG A 436 -22.08 65.45 51.42
C ARG A 436 -21.47 66.29 50.30
N GLN A 437 -22.10 67.41 49.93
CA GLN A 437 -21.59 68.32 48.90
C GLN A 437 -20.34 69.09 49.38
N LEU A 438 -20.33 69.64 50.60
CA LEU A 438 -19.15 70.32 51.15
C LEU A 438 -17.93 69.41 51.24
N SER A 439 -18.11 68.21 51.77
CA SER A 439 -17.01 67.25 51.91
C SER A 439 -16.45 66.81 50.55
N ARG A 440 -17.23 66.91 49.47
CA ARG A 440 -16.76 66.69 48.09
C ARG A 440 -15.96 67.89 47.59
N LEU A 441 -16.53 69.09 47.65
CA LEU A 441 -15.89 70.32 47.19
C LEU A 441 -14.57 70.62 47.91
N GLY A 442 -14.48 70.35 49.22
CA GLY A 442 -13.25 70.60 50.00
C GLY A 442 -12.07 69.71 49.61
N ARG A 443 -12.36 68.45 49.23
CA ARG A 443 -11.35 67.51 48.72
C ARG A 443 -10.88 67.95 47.32
N GLU A 444 -11.83 68.18 46.42
CA GLU A 444 -11.55 68.62 45.04
C GLU A 444 -10.70 69.90 44.99
N ARG A 445 -10.92 70.84 45.92
CA ARG A 445 -10.10 72.05 45.99
C ARG A 445 -8.64 71.78 46.34
N ASN A 446 -8.39 70.96 47.36
CA ASN A 446 -7.03 70.68 47.81
C ASN A 446 -6.27 69.89 46.72
N ASP A 447 -6.94 68.95 46.06
CA ASP A 447 -6.38 68.19 44.94
C ASP A 447 -5.96 69.12 43.79
N LEU A 448 -6.76 70.14 43.46
CA LEU A 448 -6.40 71.14 42.44
C LEU A 448 -5.22 72.03 42.86
N ARG A 449 -5.04 72.30 44.15
CA ARG A 449 -3.90 73.10 44.65
C ARG A 449 -2.59 72.34 44.52
N ASP A 450 -2.57 71.08 44.95
CA ASP A 450 -1.37 70.23 44.85
C ASP A 450 -0.96 70.02 43.39
N ARG A 451 -1.95 69.90 42.49
CA ARG A 451 -1.72 69.86 41.04
C ARG A 451 -1.12 71.16 40.49
N GLU A 452 -1.60 72.33 40.93
CA GLU A 452 -1.08 73.65 40.53
C GLU A 452 0.41 73.79 40.90
N ASP A 453 0.79 73.51 42.15
CA ASP A 453 2.16 73.65 42.66
C ASP A 453 3.15 72.71 41.92
N SER A 454 2.74 71.48 41.63
CA SER A 454 3.53 70.51 40.86
C SER A 454 3.71 70.93 39.41
N LEU A 455 2.67 71.47 38.77
CA LEU A 455 2.75 71.99 37.39
C LEU A 455 3.63 73.23 37.31
N GLU A 456 3.58 74.13 38.28
CA GLU A 456 4.42 75.32 38.34
C GLU A 456 5.90 74.94 38.39
N THR A 457 6.26 73.99 39.28
CA THR A 457 7.63 73.48 39.42
C THR A 457 8.16 72.92 38.10
N VAL A 458 7.34 72.13 37.39
CA VAL A 458 7.71 71.54 36.10
C VAL A 458 7.85 72.61 35.02
N ASN A 459 6.93 73.58 34.98
CA ASN A 459 6.95 74.66 33.99
C ASN A 459 8.19 75.55 34.14
N THR A 460 8.54 75.95 35.37
CA THR A 460 9.74 76.75 35.63
C THR A 460 10.99 76.02 35.18
N ARG A 461 11.14 74.73 35.52
CA ARG A 461 12.34 74.00 35.12
C ARG A 461 12.42 73.71 33.64
N LEU A 462 11.29 73.43 32.97
CA LEU A 462 11.24 73.29 31.52
C LEU A 462 11.78 74.54 30.81
N ALA A 463 11.49 75.73 31.33
CA ALA A 463 11.98 76.98 30.77
C ALA A 463 13.51 77.16 30.86
N PHE A 464 14.16 76.57 31.88
CA PHE A 464 15.60 76.73 32.10
C PHE A 464 16.47 75.63 31.49
N THR A 465 16.14 74.35 31.68
CA THR A 465 17.05 73.26 31.27
C THR A 465 16.90 72.90 29.80
N ARG A 466 15.74 73.17 29.20
CA ARG A 466 15.29 72.61 27.91
C ARG A 466 15.43 71.08 27.80
N ASP A 467 15.63 70.41 28.91
CA ASP A 467 15.98 69.00 28.96
C ASP A 467 15.02 68.26 29.89
N ILE A 468 14.06 67.56 29.27
CA ILE A 468 13.02 66.85 30.00
C ILE A 468 13.54 65.66 30.80
N ASP A 469 14.72 65.14 30.47
CA ASP A 469 15.28 63.97 31.14
C ASP A 469 15.67 64.31 32.58
N GLN A 470 16.18 65.53 32.80
CA GLN A 470 16.44 66.10 34.12
C GLN A 470 15.17 66.42 34.92
N LEU A 471 14.01 66.43 34.26
CA LEU A 471 12.71 66.80 34.85
C LEU A 471 11.82 65.59 35.13
N SER A 472 12.18 64.42 34.60
CA SER A 472 11.41 63.18 34.72
C SER A 472 11.10 62.77 36.17
N LEU A 473 12.00 63.06 37.11
CA LEU A 473 11.80 62.80 38.54
C LEU A 473 10.72 63.71 39.18
N LEU A 474 10.45 64.88 38.59
CA LEU A 474 9.42 65.80 39.09
C LEU A 474 8.02 65.37 38.64
N PHE A 475 7.92 64.45 37.67
CA PHE A 475 6.62 64.02 37.14
C PHE A 475 5.85 63.12 38.11
N TYR A 476 6.49 62.58 39.15
CA TYR A 476 5.82 61.73 40.13
C TYR A 476 4.79 62.48 40.97
N ASN A 477 4.99 63.78 41.17
CA ASN A 477 4.09 64.61 41.97
C ASN A 477 2.99 65.27 41.12
N LEU A 478 2.99 65.03 39.80
CA LEU A 478 1.96 65.53 38.91
C LEU A 478 0.71 64.67 38.97
N ASP A 479 -0.41 65.31 38.63
CA ASP A 479 -1.65 64.61 38.31
C ASP A 479 -1.40 63.56 37.20
N PRO A 480 -2.05 62.38 37.27
CA PRO A 480 -1.86 61.31 36.30
C PRO A 480 -1.98 61.73 34.83
N ILE A 481 -2.86 62.70 34.53
CA ILE A 481 -3.07 63.18 33.15
C ILE A 481 -1.84 63.94 32.66
N ASP A 482 -1.29 64.83 33.48
CA ASP A 482 -0.15 65.68 33.11
C ASP A 482 1.14 64.86 33.03
N ARG A 483 1.30 63.91 33.96
CA ARG A 483 2.40 62.93 33.93
C ARG A 483 2.40 62.12 32.63
N LEU A 484 1.22 61.69 32.17
CA LEU A 484 1.11 60.93 30.92
C LEU A 484 1.54 61.76 29.72
N ALA A 485 1.08 63.01 29.61
CA ALA A 485 1.43 63.90 28.50
C ALA A 485 2.95 64.17 28.44
N LEU A 486 3.59 64.40 29.58
CA LEU A 486 5.03 64.65 29.66
C LEU A 486 5.88 63.39 29.39
N ASN A 487 5.42 62.22 29.85
CA ASN A 487 6.08 60.95 29.54
C ASN A 487 6.00 60.61 28.05
N GLN A 488 4.86 60.85 27.39
CA GLN A 488 4.71 60.64 25.95
C GLN A 488 5.69 61.50 25.13
N TYR A 489 5.90 62.76 25.53
CA TYR A 489 6.92 63.61 24.93
C TYR A 489 8.31 63.00 25.12
N LYS A 490 8.67 62.61 26.36
CA LYS A 490 9.99 62.05 26.69
C LYS A 490 10.29 60.80 25.86
N GLU A 491 9.36 59.85 25.81
CA GLU A 491 9.52 58.62 25.03
C GLU A 491 9.70 58.89 23.53
N ARG A 492 9.01 59.91 22.99
CA ARG A 492 9.16 60.30 21.58
C ARG A 492 10.51 60.96 21.33
N LYS A 493 10.97 61.86 22.22
CA LYS A 493 12.31 62.46 22.17
C LYS A 493 13.41 61.38 22.22
N ASP A 494 13.31 60.44 23.16
CA ASP A 494 14.29 59.35 23.33
C ASP A 494 14.35 58.41 22.11
N ARG A 495 13.21 58.16 21.46
CA ARG A 495 13.18 57.43 20.18
C ARG A 495 13.88 58.22 19.08
N ASN A 496 13.55 59.51 18.92
CA ASN A 496 14.18 60.37 17.92
C ASN A 496 15.69 60.46 18.11
N VAL A 497 16.19 60.61 19.35
CA VAL A 497 17.64 60.66 19.65
C VAL A 497 18.34 59.36 19.24
N ARG A 498 17.73 58.19 19.51
CA ARG A 498 18.28 56.90 19.06
C ARG A 498 18.36 56.81 17.54
N SER A 499 17.28 57.18 16.84
CA SER A 499 17.24 57.19 15.38
C SER A 499 18.24 58.18 14.77
N ILE A 500 18.40 59.37 15.34
CA ILE A 500 19.42 60.36 14.92
C ILE A 500 20.82 59.75 14.97
N ASN A 501 21.17 59.11 16.09
CA ASN A 501 22.47 58.49 16.27
C ASN A 501 22.69 57.31 15.31
N GLU A 502 21.66 56.52 15.04
CA GLU A 502 21.70 55.44 14.05
C GLU A 502 21.93 55.99 12.64
N HIS A 503 21.15 56.98 12.20
CA HIS A 503 21.30 57.62 10.91
C HIS A 503 22.70 58.22 10.72
N ARG A 504 23.27 58.87 11.75
CA ARG A 504 24.63 59.41 11.72
C ARG A 504 25.69 58.32 11.58
N ARG A 505 25.64 57.26 12.40
CA ARG A 505 26.58 56.14 12.33
C ARG A 505 26.52 55.44 10.98
N SER A 506 25.33 55.21 10.44
CA SER A 506 25.18 54.61 9.12
C SER A 506 25.70 55.52 8.01
N ALA A 507 25.49 56.84 8.09
CA ALA A 507 26.05 57.79 7.12
C ALA A 507 27.59 57.80 7.15
N GLU A 508 28.19 57.79 8.34
CA GLU A 508 29.65 57.69 8.51
C GLU A 508 30.20 56.37 7.95
N SER A 509 29.47 55.26 8.14
CA SER A 509 29.82 53.96 7.58
C SER A 509 29.78 53.97 6.05
N ASP A 510 28.70 54.49 5.46
CA ASP A 510 28.53 54.62 4.00
C ASP A 510 29.66 55.47 3.39
N GLN A 511 29.99 56.63 4.01
CA GLN A 511 31.09 57.48 3.56
C GLN A 511 32.46 56.82 3.71
N SER A 512 32.70 56.12 4.81
CA SER A 512 33.96 55.42 5.06
C SER A 512 34.17 54.25 4.09
N ARG A 513 33.10 53.52 3.77
CA ARG A 513 33.12 52.45 2.76
C ARG A 513 33.43 53.03 1.38
N TYR A 514 32.74 54.10 0.98
CA TYR A 514 33.02 54.80 -0.28
C TYR A 514 34.50 55.21 -0.40
N ARG A 515 35.02 55.95 0.59
CA ARG A 515 36.41 56.45 0.57
C ARG A 515 37.46 55.33 0.49
N ARG A 516 37.23 54.21 1.16
CA ARG A 516 38.17 53.08 1.17
C ARG A 516 38.14 52.29 -0.13
N GLU A 517 36.96 52.09 -0.71
CA GLU A 517 36.79 51.09 -1.77
C GLU A 517 36.71 51.67 -3.18
N ILE A 518 36.25 52.92 -3.36
CA ILE A 518 35.96 53.46 -4.71
C ILE A 518 37.21 53.50 -5.59
N GLY A 519 38.36 53.93 -5.06
CA GLY A 519 39.60 53.98 -5.83
C GLY A 519 40.12 52.59 -6.22
N GLY A 520 39.87 51.57 -5.39
CA GLY A 520 40.17 50.17 -5.73
C GLY A 520 39.23 49.65 -6.82
N ALA A 521 37.92 49.89 -6.68
CA ALA A 521 36.92 49.47 -7.64
C ALA A 521 37.10 50.12 -9.02
N GLN A 522 37.45 51.42 -9.07
CA GLN A 522 37.74 52.12 -10.34
C GLN A 522 38.98 51.57 -11.04
N ARG A 523 40.04 51.21 -10.30
CA ARG A 523 41.22 50.54 -10.88
C ARG A 523 40.85 49.17 -11.44
N SER A 524 40.11 48.36 -10.69
CA SER A 524 39.65 47.05 -11.16
C SER A 524 38.75 47.16 -12.40
N LEU A 525 37.91 48.19 -12.50
CA LEU A 525 37.12 48.46 -13.69
C LEU A 525 38.00 48.84 -14.90
N ALA A 526 39.02 49.67 -14.71
CA ALA A 526 39.95 50.03 -15.77
C ALA A 526 40.74 48.81 -16.28
N GLU A 527 41.25 47.98 -15.36
CA GLU A 527 41.94 46.73 -15.68
C GLU A 527 41.03 45.74 -16.41
N ALA A 528 39.79 45.57 -15.94
CA ALA A 528 38.81 44.70 -16.59
C ALA A 528 38.43 45.20 -17.99
N SER A 529 38.30 46.52 -18.17
CA SER A 529 38.01 47.12 -19.48
C SER A 529 39.16 46.92 -20.47
N SER A 530 40.40 47.14 -20.03
CA SER A 530 41.60 46.87 -20.85
C SER A 530 41.74 45.39 -21.20
N SER A 531 41.44 44.49 -20.25
CA SER A 531 41.43 43.05 -20.48
C SER A 531 40.36 42.63 -21.50
N GLU A 532 39.16 43.20 -21.41
CA GLU A 532 38.08 42.97 -22.38
C GLU A 532 38.46 43.45 -23.77
N GLU A 533 39.03 44.65 -23.91
CA GLU A 533 39.50 45.19 -25.19
C GLU A 533 40.58 44.30 -25.82
N ALA A 534 41.56 43.85 -25.04
CA ALA A 534 42.58 42.91 -25.51
C ALA A 534 41.96 41.57 -25.94
N ALA A 535 40.99 41.04 -25.19
CA ALA A 535 40.28 39.82 -25.54
C ALA A 535 39.45 39.98 -26.83
N ARG A 536 38.74 41.12 -26.99
CA ARG A 536 37.99 41.47 -28.21
C ARG A 536 38.90 41.53 -29.42
N SER A 537 40.05 42.20 -29.30
CA SER A 537 41.02 42.31 -30.40
C SER A 537 41.55 40.93 -30.82
N ARG A 538 41.90 40.06 -29.86
CA ARG A 538 42.38 38.69 -30.15
C ARG A 538 41.28 37.84 -30.79
N PHE A 539 40.06 37.93 -30.28
CA PHE A 539 38.91 37.23 -30.84
C PHE A 539 38.65 37.68 -32.30
N GLY A 540 38.66 38.99 -32.57
CA GLY A 540 38.49 39.51 -33.93
C GLY A 540 39.59 39.05 -34.90
N GLN A 541 40.84 38.95 -34.45
CA GLN A 541 41.92 38.37 -35.27
C GLN A 541 41.68 36.89 -35.58
N ALA A 542 41.20 36.11 -34.60
CA ALA A 542 40.87 34.71 -34.80
C ALA A 542 39.67 34.51 -35.73
N GLU A 543 38.64 35.35 -35.62
CA GLU A 543 37.51 35.36 -36.57
C GLU A 543 37.97 35.69 -37.98
N GLY A 544 38.83 36.70 -38.16
CA GLY A 544 39.41 37.04 -39.46
C GLY A 544 40.21 35.89 -40.06
N ARG A 545 40.98 35.15 -39.23
CA ARG A 545 41.72 33.96 -39.66
C ARG A 545 40.79 32.82 -40.09
N VAL A 546 39.72 32.54 -39.32
CA VAL A 546 38.73 31.52 -39.68
C VAL A 546 38.04 31.89 -40.99
N ALA A 547 37.59 33.14 -41.14
CA ALA A 547 36.94 33.61 -42.36
C ALA A 547 37.88 33.51 -43.59
N GLY A 548 39.15 33.86 -43.42
CA GLY A 548 40.18 33.70 -44.47
C GLY A 548 40.35 32.24 -44.88
N LEU A 549 40.51 31.33 -43.92
CA LEU A 549 40.64 29.89 -44.19
C LEU A 549 39.37 29.28 -44.79
N GLU A 550 38.17 29.72 -44.39
CA GLU A 550 36.91 29.30 -44.99
C GLU A 550 36.80 29.77 -46.45
N GLN A 551 37.24 31.00 -46.73
CA GLN A 551 37.30 31.52 -48.10
C GLN A 551 38.32 30.75 -48.95
N ASP A 552 39.51 30.47 -48.43
CA ASP A 552 40.56 29.69 -49.11
C ASP A 552 40.08 28.25 -49.40
N LEU A 553 39.38 27.63 -48.45
CA LEU A 553 38.77 26.32 -48.64
C LEU A 553 37.67 26.38 -49.70
N GLN A 554 36.77 27.37 -49.65
CA GLN A 554 35.72 27.54 -50.67
C GLN A 554 36.30 27.74 -52.07
N GLN A 555 37.37 28.53 -52.20
CA GLN A 555 38.06 28.72 -53.48
C GLN A 555 38.66 27.39 -53.99
N THR A 556 39.31 26.64 -53.10
CA THR A 556 39.85 25.30 -53.41
C THR A 556 38.75 24.33 -53.84
N LEU A 557 37.58 24.37 -53.21
CA LEU A 557 36.43 23.51 -53.53
C LEU A 557 35.67 23.94 -54.80
N ALA A 558 35.73 25.22 -55.20
CA ALA A 558 34.93 25.76 -56.31
C ALA A 558 35.40 25.31 -57.69
N SER A 559 36.67 24.92 -57.85
CA SER A 559 37.26 24.52 -59.13
C SER A 559 38.10 23.25 -58.98
N PRO A 560 37.48 22.10 -58.63
CA PRO A 560 38.21 20.84 -58.55
C PRO A 560 38.73 20.48 -59.94
N ARG A 561 39.98 20.02 -59.99
CA ARG A 561 40.57 19.54 -61.25
C ARG A 561 39.77 18.33 -61.76
N PRO A 562 39.43 18.28 -63.06
CA PRO A 562 38.71 17.13 -63.62
C PRO A 562 39.60 15.88 -63.60
N ASP A 563 38.99 14.69 -63.68
CA ASP A 563 39.73 13.42 -63.68
C ASP A 563 40.63 13.22 -64.89
N SER A 564 40.42 14.01 -65.96
CA SER A 564 41.32 14.06 -67.12
C SER A 564 42.62 14.84 -66.88
N HIS A 565 42.72 15.58 -65.78
CA HIS A 565 43.90 16.38 -65.45
C HIS A 565 45.13 15.48 -65.21
N PRO A 566 46.34 15.81 -65.73
CA PRO A 566 47.52 14.93 -65.64
C PRO A 566 47.88 14.45 -64.23
N GLU A 567 47.73 15.31 -63.23
CA GLU A 567 48.00 14.98 -61.81
C GLU A 567 46.88 14.17 -61.13
N VAL A 568 45.64 14.30 -61.61
CA VAL A 568 44.45 13.63 -61.04
C VAL A 568 44.27 12.24 -61.65
N LYS A 569 44.42 12.14 -62.97
CA LYS A 569 44.22 10.92 -63.76
C LYS A 569 44.84 9.66 -63.13
N PRO A 570 46.14 9.62 -62.73
CA PRO A 570 46.70 8.43 -62.11
C PRO A 570 46.06 8.08 -60.76
N LYS A 571 45.60 9.07 -59.98
CA LYS A 571 44.91 8.85 -58.70
C LYS A 571 43.46 8.41 -58.89
N ALA A 572 42.76 8.97 -59.88
CA ALA A 572 41.41 8.55 -60.25
C ALA A 572 41.41 7.09 -60.70
N THR A 573 42.33 6.73 -61.60
CA THR A 573 42.53 5.33 -62.01
C THR A 573 42.93 4.43 -60.84
N ALA A 574 43.77 4.90 -59.91
CA ALA A 574 44.12 4.10 -58.73
C ALA A 574 42.91 3.85 -57.80
N TYR A 575 42.04 4.85 -57.61
CA TYR A 575 40.81 4.73 -56.84
C TYR A 575 39.80 3.78 -57.52
N GLU A 576 39.57 3.93 -58.82
CA GLU A 576 38.74 3.01 -59.60
C GLU A 576 39.26 1.56 -59.54
N ARG A 577 40.57 1.38 -59.65
CA ARG A 577 41.20 0.06 -59.49
C ARG A 577 41.01 -0.50 -58.08
N ALA A 578 41.12 0.32 -57.04
CA ALA A 578 40.89 -0.11 -55.66
C ALA A 578 39.43 -0.54 -55.46
N LEU A 579 38.46 0.20 -56.00
CA LEU A 579 37.03 -0.18 -55.95
C LEU A 579 36.75 -1.47 -56.73
N ALA A 580 37.31 -1.60 -57.93
CA ALA A 580 37.17 -2.81 -58.75
C ALA A 580 37.81 -4.01 -58.04
N HIS A 581 38.97 -3.83 -57.41
CA HIS A 581 39.66 -4.88 -56.66
C HIS A 581 38.90 -5.27 -55.38
N GLN A 582 38.35 -4.31 -54.63
CA GLN A 582 37.45 -4.59 -53.51
C GLN A 582 36.24 -5.40 -53.97
N THR A 583 35.59 -4.99 -55.06
CA THR A 583 34.43 -5.68 -55.61
C THR A 583 34.79 -7.11 -56.05
N ALA A 584 35.95 -7.30 -56.69
CA ALA A 584 36.42 -8.62 -57.11
C ALA A 584 36.83 -9.52 -55.94
N THR A 585 37.24 -8.94 -54.80
CA THR A 585 37.78 -9.68 -53.65
C THR A 585 36.72 -10.00 -52.60
N VAL A 586 35.84 -9.04 -52.28
CA VAL A 586 34.81 -9.16 -51.22
C VAL A 586 33.42 -8.69 -51.65
N GLY A 587 33.24 -8.33 -52.93
CA GLY A 587 31.92 -8.02 -53.47
C GLY A 587 30.97 -9.22 -53.46
N PRO A 588 29.69 -9.02 -53.81
CA PRO A 588 28.66 -10.06 -53.73
C PRO A 588 29.00 -11.33 -54.52
N GLU A 589 29.61 -11.17 -55.70
CA GLU A 589 30.01 -12.27 -56.58
C GLU A 589 31.47 -12.73 -56.36
N ALA A 590 32.18 -12.13 -55.40
CA ALA A 590 33.58 -12.45 -55.17
C ALA A 590 33.75 -13.87 -54.61
N PRO A 591 34.84 -14.59 -54.97
CA PRO A 591 35.09 -15.95 -54.50
C PRO A 591 35.10 -16.10 -52.97
N LEU A 592 35.61 -15.11 -52.24
CA LEU A 592 35.61 -15.15 -50.77
C LEU A 592 34.20 -15.02 -50.20
N THR A 593 33.37 -14.16 -50.78
CA THR A 593 31.97 -13.97 -50.36
C THR A 593 31.17 -15.22 -50.65
N GLN A 594 31.27 -15.77 -51.86
CA GLN A 594 30.63 -17.03 -52.25
C GLN A 594 31.07 -18.20 -51.35
N ARG A 595 32.37 -18.27 -51.00
CA ARG A 595 32.88 -19.30 -50.08
C ARG A 595 32.34 -19.13 -48.65
N ARG A 596 32.29 -17.90 -48.13
CA ARG A 596 31.68 -17.61 -46.81
C ARG A 596 30.20 -18.01 -46.80
N ASP A 597 29.47 -17.64 -47.83
CA ASP A 597 28.02 -17.86 -47.88
C ASP A 597 27.68 -19.34 -48.12
N SER A 598 28.42 -20.04 -49.00
CA SER A 598 28.25 -21.47 -49.22
C SER A 598 28.59 -22.32 -47.98
N THR A 599 29.66 -21.99 -47.26
CA THR A 599 30.02 -22.70 -46.01
C THR A 599 28.99 -22.46 -44.90
N GLN A 600 28.44 -21.24 -44.82
CA GLN A 600 27.32 -20.95 -43.91
C GLN A 600 26.05 -21.69 -44.32
N ALA A 601 25.74 -21.76 -45.62
CA ALA A 601 24.58 -22.51 -46.13
C ALA A 601 24.70 -24.02 -45.87
N ALA A 602 25.90 -24.59 -46.01
CA ALA A 602 26.16 -25.99 -45.69
C ALA A 602 25.90 -26.29 -44.21
N LEU A 603 26.37 -25.41 -43.30
CA LEU A 603 26.12 -25.53 -41.86
C LEU A 603 24.62 -25.44 -41.53
N ASN A 604 23.91 -24.49 -42.16
CA ASN A 604 22.48 -24.32 -41.98
C ASN A 604 21.70 -25.55 -42.47
N SER A 605 22.07 -26.11 -43.62
CA SER A 605 21.46 -27.33 -44.18
C SER A 605 21.63 -28.53 -43.25
N LEU A 606 22.84 -28.71 -42.68
CA LEU A 606 23.12 -29.78 -41.72
C LEU A 606 22.24 -29.66 -40.46
N ASN A 607 22.13 -28.45 -39.90
CA ASN A 607 21.28 -28.18 -38.74
C ASN A 607 19.80 -28.39 -39.04
N GLN A 608 19.32 -27.96 -40.21
CA GLN A 608 17.94 -28.15 -40.62
C GLN A 608 17.62 -29.63 -40.88
N SER A 609 18.57 -30.40 -41.41
CA SER A 609 18.45 -31.84 -41.58
C SER A 609 18.29 -32.53 -40.21
N TYR A 610 19.21 -32.26 -39.28
CA TYR A 610 19.15 -32.81 -37.92
C TYR A 610 17.85 -32.44 -37.19
N SER A 611 17.41 -31.18 -37.28
CA SER A 611 16.16 -30.75 -36.64
C SER A 611 14.94 -31.50 -37.16
N ARG A 612 14.89 -31.82 -38.46
CA ARG A 612 13.79 -32.60 -39.05
C ARG A 612 13.84 -34.05 -38.59
N ASP A 613 15.02 -34.67 -38.59
CA ASP A 613 15.18 -36.06 -38.16
C ASP A 613 14.84 -36.23 -36.67
N LYS A 614 15.29 -35.29 -35.84
CA LYS A 614 14.95 -35.25 -34.41
C LYS A 614 13.44 -35.16 -34.20
N ALA A 615 12.78 -34.21 -34.87
CA ALA A 615 11.33 -34.05 -34.76
C ALA A 615 10.59 -35.31 -35.21
N ALA A 616 11.00 -35.93 -36.31
CA ALA A 616 10.40 -37.17 -36.81
C ALA A 616 10.52 -38.33 -35.80
N LEU A 617 11.69 -38.49 -35.15
CA LEU A 617 11.89 -39.52 -34.13
C LEU A 617 11.10 -39.24 -32.84
N GLU A 618 11.04 -37.97 -32.40
CA GLU A 618 10.24 -37.56 -31.25
C GLU A 618 8.74 -37.78 -31.49
N ASP A 619 8.25 -37.47 -32.69
CA ASP A 619 6.87 -37.75 -33.11
C ASP A 619 6.59 -39.25 -33.17
N GLN A 620 7.51 -40.06 -33.68
CA GLN A 620 7.38 -41.52 -33.68
C GLN A 620 7.29 -42.08 -32.26
N ILE A 621 8.13 -41.60 -31.33
CA ILE A 621 8.05 -41.98 -29.91
C ILE A 621 6.65 -41.64 -29.39
N ALA A 622 6.21 -40.38 -29.53
CA ALA A 622 4.90 -39.96 -29.04
C ALA A 622 3.75 -40.78 -29.64
N ASN A 623 3.83 -41.12 -30.93
CA ASN A 623 2.83 -41.94 -31.61
C ASN A 623 2.79 -43.38 -31.10
N VAL A 624 3.94 -44.02 -30.85
CA VAL A 624 3.99 -45.36 -30.24
C VAL A 624 3.33 -45.34 -28.87
N GLN A 625 3.68 -44.38 -28.02
CA GLN A 625 3.11 -44.26 -26.67
C GLN A 625 1.59 -44.01 -26.71
N ARG A 626 1.13 -43.13 -27.61
CA ARG A 626 -0.30 -42.82 -27.76
C ARG A 626 -1.08 -44.03 -28.28
N SER A 627 -0.57 -44.72 -29.30
CA SER A 627 -1.24 -45.88 -29.90
C SER A 627 -1.38 -47.02 -28.90
N LEU A 628 -0.30 -47.38 -28.19
CA LEU A 628 -0.33 -48.49 -27.23
C LEU A 628 -1.16 -48.14 -25.99
N ARG A 629 -1.17 -46.87 -25.56
CA ARG A 629 -2.07 -46.42 -24.50
C ARG A 629 -3.54 -46.52 -24.91
N GLN A 630 -3.88 -46.12 -26.14
CA GLN A 630 -5.25 -46.25 -26.66
C GLN A 630 -5.68 -47.71 -26.76
N GLU A 631 -4.79 -48.59 -27.22
CA GLU A 631 -5.04 -50.03 -27.27
C GLU A 631 -5.26 -50.61 -25.87
N ALA A 632 -4.40 -50.25 -24.91
CA ALA A 632 -4.54 -50.65 -23.51
C ALA A 632 -5.87 -50.19 -22.91
N GLN A 633 -6.26 -48.93 -23.14
CA GLN A 633 -7.55 -48.39 -22.70
C GLN A 633 -8.72 -49.12 -23.35
N GLY A 634 -8.62 -49.46 -24.63
CA GLY A 634 -9.61 -50.27 -25.34
C GLY A 634 -9.78 -51.66 -24.72
N LYS A 635 -8.67 -52.35 -24.40
CA LYS A 635 -8.71 -53.65 -23.71
C LYS A 635 -9.34 -53.54 -22.32
N VAL A 636 -8.98 -52.53 -21.52
CA VAL A 636 -9.58 -52.30 -20.20
C VAL A 636 -11.08 -52.04 -20.31
N ALA A 637 -11.52 -51.21 -21.26
CA ALA A 637 -12.93 -50.91 -21.48
C ALA A 637 -13.71 -52.16 -21.96
N GLN A 638 -13.11 -52.96 -22.84
CA GLN A 638 -13.70 -54.20 -23.31
C GLN A 638 -13.86 -55.21 -22.17
N THR A 639 -12.85 -55.38 -21.31
CA THR A 639 -12.96 -56.26 -20.13
C THR A 639 -14.03 -55.75 -19.18
N ARG A 640 -14.14 -54.43 -18.96
CA ARG A 640 -15.20 -53.82 -18.15
C ARG A 640 -16.61 -54.18 -18.64
N GLN A 641 -16.84 -54.13 -19.95
CA GLN A 641 -18.15 -54.49 -20.54
C GLN A 641 -18.47 -55.99 -20.45
N GLN A 642 -17.46 -56.83 -20.24
CA GLN A 642 -17.60 -58.28 -20.17
C GLN A 642 -17.69 -58.82 -18.73
N LEU A 643 -17.57 -57.94 -17.73
CA LEU A 643 -17.83 -58.30 -16.34
C LEU A 643 -19.36 -58.42 -16.12
N PRO A 644 -19.82 -59.42 -15.35
CA PRO A 644 -21.22 -59.70 -15.10
C PRO A 644 -21.90 -58.70 -14.18
#